data_AF-A0A936E828-F1
#
_entry.id   AF-A0A936E828-F1
#
_cell.length_a   1.000
_cell.length_b   1.000
_cell.length_c   1.000
_cell.angle_alpha   90.00
_cell.angle_beta   90.00
_cell.angle_gamma   90.00
#
_symmetry.space_group_name_H-M   'P 1'
#
loop_
_entity.id
_entity.type
_entity.pdbx_description
1 polymer ?
#
loop_
_entity_poly.entity_id
_entity_poly.type
_entity_poly.pdbx_seq_one_letter_code
_entity_poly.pdbx_strand_id
1 'polypeptide(L)'
;MEVRKNYTHAAERTVDELRTIAHAIDMRELSEISLPQIEAVAELVEQFIPAAEARGLIRNGLTRLPQRHAPPTHLNTELYAWLQFLENWWDKAVYGTFFVAPATVLWGYQHILKLAGRQPEEAFPEGYWQFYVNYALREDTARHAHETHGFDTVLKRHDLHLSENDRVTAWVMAAIYSLHSYDQLLHNEWRERVYTGTLRNLTADTPHARRTAALYRHWERERPYRRGPDVIPGQDYATYRRTKFDEFIERTLNILPEEIRRSWVYAVRQAKEQELPLYQKQMSLLTYLDSGVYGETRRPIGLEQAYVGIIHQQRYYLIPACQPDTLKPADVMTVRAQVAAILGQDKPTVPAVDLTHWARAKRAYVPHLRQQIGPANLAELDLLHQSPILLNLDQRPFYLELAELRQAERGTGSHAITIFNTGESFVFDFSHIFFDGTWGAALAEIITNEATAWGVYLNTLPNILPPSAAPRALNIRFSAAELSALQTAPTVTREASAETESINLQNLLALRRIFKLRNDLIQLTVNDLLVLYRAIHAFTYRPDARLVQDLRDLLGDERTRAAAEQALAVLDHTNTANPSSLIPVDASQQTPRDRVHPMTFQVPIHELHLLDLHEQVVSALNHYKQATYDRDEAYQEFDELQRHYLAALAGCGLVFSRAKEIAALGASNSVGTIRLLAHLPVPLQRLLDKIPNRFDVLNDLIKGREVFSNIGMVASNSTLLRFMSAKDDNENKTLAWGVLTDAEGMMRITLRDFRPHVQQLTAVGHAALATRLVQDYLNAYASGLNDYVRDLRRMTMASRETRMVSDVGLLDG
;
A
#
# COMPACT_ATOMS: atom_id res chain seq x y z
N MET A 1 24.04 19.50 -9.42
CA MET A 1 25.41 18.99 -9.15
C MET A 1 25.77 19.13 -7.67
N GLU A 2 25.32 20.18 -6.97
CA GLU A 2 25.42 20.33 -5.50
C GLU A 2 24.68 19.24 -4.71
N VAL A 3 23.50 18.81 -5.17
CA VAL A 3 22.73 17.76 -4.49
C VAL A 3 23.50 16.42 -4.41
N ARG A 4 24.31 16.08 -5.42
CA ARG A 4 25.14 14.86 -5.47
C ARG A 4 26.36 14.91 -4.53
N LYS A 5 27.01 16.07 -4.39
CA LYS A 5 28.08 16.25 -3.39
C LYS A 5 27.52 16.17 -1.98
N ASN A 6 26.30 16.67 -1.75
CA ASN A 6 25.63 16.54 -0.47
C ASN A 6 25.26 15.09 -0.12
N TYR A 7 25.04 14.18 -1.08
CA TYR A 7 24.66 12.78 -0.78
C TYR A 7 25.81 11.90 -0.29
N THR A 8 26.98 11.95 -0.93
CA THR A 8 28.17 11.19 -0.47
C THR A 8 28.70 11.77 0.83
N HIS A 9 28.69 13.11 0.94
CA HIS A 9 29.12 13.81 2.14
C HIS A 9 28.12 13.65 3.29
N ALA A 10 26.82 13.50 3.04
CA ALA A 10 25.84 13.14 4.06
C ALA A 10 26.03 11.70 4.56
N ALA A 11 26.36 10.74 3.69
CA ALA A 11 26.64 9.37 4.11
C ALA A 11 27.92 9.27 4.97
N GLU A 12 29.00 9.92 4.56
CA GLU A 12 30.25 10.02 5.33
C GLU A 12 30.04 10.79 6.64
N ARG A 13 29.33 11.92 6.59
CA ARG A 13 28.97 12.71 7.77
C ARG A 13 27.99 11.99 8.70
N THR A 14 27.17 11.06 8.21
CA THR A 14 26.28 10.22 9.03
C THR A 14 27.06 9.11 9.75
N VAL A 15 28.07 8.53 9.09
CA VAL A 15 29.00 7.57 9.73
C VAL A 15 29.84 8.28 10.79
N ASP A 16 30.34 9.47 10.47
CA ASP A 16 31.06 10.28 11.44
C ASP A 16 30.13 10.83 12.53
N GLU A 17 28.87 11.19 12.26
CA GLU A 17 27.89 11.59 13.28
C GLU A 17 27.45 10.40 14.15
N LEU A 18 27.32 9.18 13.62
CA LEU A 18 27.04 7.98 14.43
C LEU A 18 28.23 7.57 15.29
N ARG A 19 29.46 7.68 14.77
CA ARG A 19 30.69 7.53 15.57
C ARG A 19 30.81 8.67 16.60
N THR A 20 30.43 9.88 16.24
CA THR A 20 30.44 11.05 17.14
C THR A 20 29.34 10.97 18.19
N ILE A 21 28.17 10.40 17.89
CA ILE A 21 27.08 10.12 18.83
C ILE A 21 27.45 8.91 19.73
N ALA A 22 28.14 7.91 19.20
CA ALA A 22 28.74 6.82 19.99
C ALA A 22 29.87 7.29 20.92
N HIS A 23 30.54 8.39 20.56
CA HIS A 23 31.53 9.07 21.39
C HIS A 23 30.95 10.26 22.20
N ALA A 24 29.70 10.66 21.96
CA ALA A 24 29.04 11.74 22.68
C ALA A 24 28.64 11.24 24.07
N ILE A 25 28.86 12.12 25.04
CA ILE A 25 28.89 11.84 26.48
C ILE A 25 27.56 11.22 26.99
N ASP A 26 26.44 11.41 26.29
CA ASP A 26 25.11 10.91 26.69
C ASP A 26 24.88 9.40 26.48
N MET A 27 25.73 8.68 25.73
CA MET A 27 25.65 7.20 25.67
C MET A 27 26.40 6.49 26.81
N ARG A 28 27.23 7.20 27.59
CA ARG A 28 27.91 6.62 28.78
C ARG A 28 27.05 6.64 30.03
N GLU A 29 25.96 7.41 30.04
CA GLU A 29 24.92 7.36 31.07
C GLU A 29 23.93 6.19 30.87
N LEU A 30 23.92 5.60 29.67
CA LEU A 30 23.36 4.27 29.41
C LEU A 30 24.35 3.26 29.97
N SER A 31 23.97 2.50 31.01
CA SER A 31 24.81 1.46 31.62
C SER A 31 25.66 0.72 30.58
N GLU A 32 26.99 0.78 30.73
CA GLU A 32 28.04 0.15 29.91
C GLU A 32 27.54 -0.68 28.72
N ILE A 33 27.10 0.00 27.66
CA ILE A 33 26.90 -0.66 26.37
C ILE A 33 28.27 -1.12 25.91
N SER A 34 28.48 -2.43 25.80
CA SER A 34 29.74 -2.95 25.30
C SER A 34 29.95 -2.47 23.84
N LEU A 35 31.15 -1.96 23.53
CA LEU A 35 31.57 -1.55 22.17
C LEU A 35 31.09 -2.50 21.03
N PRO A 36 31.13 -3.84 21.20
CA PRO A 36 30.67 -4.78 20.17
C PRO A 36 29.20 -4.62 19.74
N GLN A 37 28.31 -4.18 20.62
CA GLN A 37 26.88 -4.00 20.30
C GLN A 37 26.63 -2.73 19.47
N ILE A 38 27.41 -1.69 19.74
CA ILE A 38 27.42 -0.45 18.95
C ILE A 38 28.01 -0.73 17.57
N GLU A 39 29.07 -1.55 17.49
CA GLU A 39 29.65 -2.01 16.23
C GLU A 39 28.66 -2.85 15.42
N ALA A 40 27.93 -3.79 16.02
CA ALA A 40 26.93 -4.60 15.32
C ALA A 40 25.78 -3.77 14.74
N VAL A 41 25.27 -2.77 15.48
CA VAL A 41 24.24 -1.84 14.97
C VAL A 41 24.81 -0.91 13.89
N ALA A 42 26.05 -0.44 14.05
CA ALA A 42 26.73 0.39 13.05
C ALA A 42 26.99 -0.40 11.75
N GLU A 43 27.45 -1.64 11.84
CA GLU A 43 27.65 -2.56 10.71
C GLU A 43 26.33 -2.88 10.01
N LEU A 44 25.24 -3.12 10.76
CA LEU A 44 23.91 -3.30 10.18
C LEU A 44 23.43 -2.05 9.44
N VAL A 45 23.68 -0.85 9.96
CA VAL A 45 23.36 0.42 9.29
C VAL A 45 24.25 0.63 8.05
N GLU A 46 25.52 0.23 8.10
CA GLU A 46 26.44 0.24 6.95
C GLU A 46 25.98 -0.68 5.80
N GLN A 47 25.16 -1.71 6.07
CA GLN A 47 24.58 -2.58 5.04
C GLN A 47 23.40 -1.95 4.27
N PHE A 48 22.88 -0.79 4.70
CA PHE A 48 21.79 -0.06 4.03
C PHE A 48 22.31 1.12 3.20
N ILE A 49 23.35 0.89 2.38
CA ILE A 49 23.91 1.90 1.47
C ILE A 49 22.88 2.28 0.39
N PRO A 50 22.68 3.58 0.08
CA PRO A 50 21.81 4.01 -1.02
C PRO A 50 22.19 3.38 -2.37
N ALA A 51 21.24 2.73 -3.05
CA ALA A 51 21.46 2.11 -4.36
C ALA A 51 21.33 3.12 -5.52
N ALA A 52 22.03 4.25 -5.41
CA ALA A 52 22.04 5.27 -6.45
C ALA A 52 22.76 4.82 -7.75
N GLU A 53 23.50 3.71 -7.72
CA GLU A 53 24.26 3.16 -8.85
C GLU A 53 24.26 1.62 -8.84
N ALA A 54 24.45 1.00 -10.02
CA ALA A 54 24.46 -0.46 -10.19
C ALA A 54 25.44 -1.20 -9.25
N ARG A 55 26.55 -0.56 -8.87
CA ARG A 55 27.53 -1.10 -7.90
C ARG A 55 26.96 -1.21 -6.48
N GLY A 56 26.15 -0.25 -6.05
CA GLY A 56 25.49 -0.27 -4.74
C GLY A 56 24.42 -1.36 -4.66
N LEU A 57 23.68 -1.59 -5.75
CA LEU A 57 22.69 -2.66 -5.86
C LEU A 57 23.35 -4.06 -5.80
N ILE A 58 24.49 -4.24 -6.48
CA ILE A 58 25.28 -5.48 -6.40
C ILE A 58 25.82 -5.70 -4.99
N ARG A 59 26.40 -4.67 -4.36
CA ARG A 59 26.94 -4.75 -3.00
C ARG A 59 25.86 -5.15 -1.99
N ASN A 60 24.66 -4.54 -2.07
CA ASN A 60 23.52 -4.88 -1.21
C ASN A 60 22.94 -6.28 -1.49
N GLY A 61 23.01 -6.76 -2.74
CA GLY A 61 22.61 -8.13 -3.08
C GLY A 61 23.60 -9.18 -2.58
N LEU A 62 24.90 -8.87 -2.59
CA LEU A 62 25.97 -9.76 -2.14
C LEU A 62 26.02 -9.91 -0.61
N THR A 63 25.69 -8.87 0.17
CA THR A 63 25.65 -8.95 1.64
C THR A 63 24.48 -9.77 2.18
N ARG A 64 23.46 -10.06 1.36
CA ARG A 64 22.21 -10.75 1.75
C ARG A 64 22.10 -12.19 1.25
N LEU A 65 23.17 -12.75 0.70
CA LEU A 65 23.18 -14.14 0.24
C LEU A 65 23.11 -15.10 1.43
N PRO A 66 22.15 -16.06 1.45
CA PRO A 66 22.09 -17.03 2.52
C PRO A 66 23.17 -18.09 2.31
N GLN A 67 24.23 -18.08 3.14
CA GLN A 67 24.70 -19.24 3.90
C GLN A 67 25.99 -18.94 4.71
N ARG A 68 25.89 -19.22 6.02
CA ARG A 68 26.98 -19.50 6.98
C ARG A 68 28.00 -18.38 7.23
N HIS A 69 27.75 -17.67 8.34
CA HIS A 69 28.70 -16.95 9.19
C HIS A 69 30.17 -17.36 8.98
N ALA A 70 30.98 -16.45 8.42
CA ALA A 70 32.43 -16.48 8.57
C ALA A 70 32.81 -15.66 9.82
N PRO A 71 33.84 -16.04 10.59
CA PRO A 71 34.20 -15.36 11.84
C PRO A 71 34.74 -13.95 11.58
N PRO A 72 34.54 -12.99 12.50
CA PRO A 72 34.96 -11.61 12.31
C PRO A 72 36.45 -11.49 12.65
N THR A 73 37.31 -11.23 11.66
CA THR A 73 38.62 -10.61 11.91
C THR A 73 39.19 -9.96 10.64
N HIS A 74 39.44 -8.64 10.74
CA HIS A 74 40.23 -7.76 9.85
C HIS A 74 39.56 -7.17 8.59
N LEU A 75 38.85 -6.05 8.80
CA LEU A 75 38.34 -5.12 7.78
C LEU A 75 39.43 -4.14 7.30
N ASN A 76 39.81 -4.23 6.02
CA ASN A 76 39.99 -3.10 5.07
C ASN A 76 40.80 -3.44 3.81
N THR A 77 41.27 -4.67 3.62
CA THR A 77 42.07 -5.04 2.42
C THR A 77 41.50 -6.22 1.61
N GLU A 78 40.38 -6.82 2.03
CA GLU A 78 39.89 -8.07 1.44
C GLU A 78 38.70 -7.97 0.48
N LEU A 79 38.25 -6.78 0.06
CA LEU A 79 37.10 -6.69 -0.87
C LEU A 79 37.39 -7.39 -2.23
N TYR A 80 38.65 -7.36 -2.68
CA TYR A 80 39.10 -8.08 -3.88
C TYR A 80 39.33 -9.59 -3.63
N ALA A 81 39.77 -9.99 -2.44
CA ALA A 81 39.99 -11.40 -2.08
C ALA A 81 38.66 -12.13 -1.84
N TRP A 82 37.68 -11.46 -1.26
CA TRP A 82 36.32 -11.97 -1.07
C TRP A 82 35.55 -12.10 -2.39
N LEU A 83 35.73 -11.17 -3.33
CA LEU A 83 35.20 -11.26 -4.70
C LEU A 83 35.81 -12.44 -5.49
N GLN A 84 37.10 -12.74 -5.28
CA GLN A 84 37.75 -13.94 -5.85
C GLN A 84 37.26 -15.25 -5.20
N PHE A 85 36.90 -15.22 -3.92
CA PHE A 85 36.35 -16.37 -3.21
C PHE A 85 34.91 -16.70 -3.68
N LEU A 86 34.08 -15.68 -3.94
CA LEU A 86 32.74 -15.83 -4.54
C LEU A 86 32.79 -16.36 -5.98
N GLU A 87 33.81 -16.00 -6.75
CA GLU A 87 34.11 -16.55 -8.08
C GLU A 87 34.37 -18.06 -8.06
N ASN A 88 34.73 -18.63 -6.91
CA ASN A 88 34.99 -20.07 -6.76
C ASN A 88 33.79 -20.85 -6.21
N TRP A 89 32.74 -20.19 -5.71
CA TRP A 89 31.59 -20.82 -5.06
C TRP A 89 30.33 -20.84 -5.94
N TRP A 90 30.16 -19.81 -6.77
CA TRP A 90 29.28 -19.87 -7.93
C TRP A 90 30.10 -20.30 -9.14
N ASP A 91 29.51 -21.07 -10.06
CA ASP A 91 30.14 -21.30 -11.36
C ASP A 91 30.55 -19.92 -11.92
N LYS A 92 31.83 -19.70 -12.26
CA LYS A 92 32.31 -18.43 -12.84
C LYS A 92 31.45 -17.97 -14.02
N ALA A 93 30.89 -18.95 -14.73
CA ALA A 93 29.90 -18.75 -15.78
C ALA A 93 28.59 -18.10 -15.28
N VAL A 94 28.02 -18.53 -14.16
CA VAL A 94 26.74 -18.01 -13.64
C VAL A 94 26.89 -16.58 -13.10
N TYR A 95 27.90 -16.34 -12.25
CA TYR A 95 28.15 -14.99 -11.72
C TYR A 95 28.55 -13.99 -12.81
N GLY A 96 29.46 -14.41 -13.71
CA GLY A 96 29.88 -13.60 -14.86
C GLY A 96 28.74 -13.31 -15.84
N THR A 97 27.89 -14.29 -16.14
CA THR A 97 26.83 -14.16 -17.16
C THR A 97 25.59 -13.41 -16.65
N PHE A 98 25.21 -13.56 -15.38
CA PHE A 98 23.91 -13.07 -14.89
C PHE A 98 23.97 -11.85 -13.98
N PHE A 99 25.12 -11.56 -13.37
CA PHE A 99 25.29 -10.38 -12.52
C PHE A 99 26.28 -9.38 -13.11
N VAL A 100 27.50 -9.81 -13.44
CA VAL A 100 28.54 -8.91 -13.95
C VAL A 100 28.22 -8.43 -15.36
N ALA A 101 27.93 -9.33 -16.31
CA ALA A 101 27.68 -8.93 -17.69
C ALA A 101 26.45 -8.00 -17.84
N PRO A 102 25.27 -8.29 -17.26
CA PRO A 102 24.11 -7.39 -17.37
C PRO A 102 24.35 -6.07 -16.66
N ALA A 103 25.01 -6.07 -15.50
CA ALA A 103 25.31 -4.84 -14.78
C ALA A 103 26.36 -3.98 -15.51
N THR A 104 27.36 -4.58 -16.14
CA THR A 104 28.35 -3.86 -16.96
C THR A 104 27.71 -3.30 -18.22
N VAL A 105 26.79 -4.03 -18.86
CA VAL A 105 26.01 -3.54 -20.00
C VAL A 105 25.09 -2.38 -19.57
N LEU A 106 24.38 -2.52 -18.46
CA LEU A 106 23.54 -1.47 -17.88
C LEU A 106 24.36 -0.23 -17.49
N TRP A 107 25.50 -0.44 -16.84
CA TRP A 107 26.41 0.62 -16.45
C TRP A 107 26.98 1.35 -17.68
N GLY A 108 27.42 0.61 -18.70
CA GLY A 108 27.88 1.17 -19.96
C GLY A 108 26.79 1.98 -20.67
N TYR A 109 25.57 1.46 -20.72
CA TYR A 109 24.42 2.15 -21.31
C TYR A 109 24.04 3.43 -20.55
N GLN A 110 23.96 3.36 -19.22
CA GLN A 110 23.71 4.52 -18.35
C GLN A 110 24.82 5.57 -18.49
N HIS A 111 26.07 5.14 -18.67
CA HIS A 111 27.19 6.06 -18.90
C HIS A 111 27.09 6.75 -20.27
N ILE A 112 26.67 6.02 -21.32
CA ILE A 112 26.40 6.58 -22.65
C ILE A 112 25.26 7.59 -22.61
N LEU A 113 24.15 7.27 -21.91
CA LEU A 113 23.02 8.19 -21.73
C LEU A 113 23.43 9.46 -20.99
N LYS A 114 24.25 9.31 -19.93
CA LYS A 114 24.79 10.43 -19.16
C LYS A 114 25.72 11.31 -20.01
N LEU A 115 26.56 10.71 -20.84
CA LEU A 115 27.41 11.43 -21.81
C LEU A 115 26.57 12.14 -22.89
N ALA A 116 25.41 11.60 -23.23
CA ALA A 116 24.42 12.22 -24.11
C ALA A 116 23.53 13.28 -23.40
N GLY A 117 23.80 13.60 -22.13
CA GLY A 117 23.09 14.60 -21.35
C GLY A 117 21.72 14.17 -20.82
N ARG A 118 21.29 12.92 -21.03
CA ARG A 118 19.99 12.43 -20.58
C ARG A 118 20.01 12.06 -19.10
N GLN A 119 19.06 12.58 -18.34
CA GLN A 119 18.88 12.22 -16.92
C GLN A 119 17.84 11.09 -16.77
N PRO A 120 17.99 10.16 -15.81
CA PRO A 120 16.99 9.12 -15.54
C PRO A 120 15.58 9.66 -15.29
N GLU A 121 15.48 10.81 -14.63
CA GLU A 121 14.22 11.50 -14.31
C GLU A 121 13.46 11.94 -15.57
N GLU A 122 14.16 12.18 -16.69
CA GLU A 122 13.55 12.54 -17.97
C GLU A 122 12.85 11.36 -18.66
N ALA A 123 13.14 10.11 -18.23
CA ALA A 123 12.43 8.93 -18.75
C ALA A 123 10.99 8.85 -18.25
N PHE A 124 10.73 9.48 -17.10
CA PHE A 124 9.45 9.48 -16.42
C PHE A 124 9.02 10.93 -16.17
N PRO A 125 8.63 11.68 -17.22
CA PRO A 125 8.26 13.09 -17.08
C PRO A 125 7.10 13.30 -16.11
N GLU A 126 6.23 12.29 -15.97
CA GLU A 126 5.12 12.30 -15.02
C GLU A 126 5.52 11.78 -13.63
N GLY A 127 6.77 11.44 -13.35
CA GLY A 127 7.22 10.90 -12.06
C GLY A 127 7.31 9.37 -12.04
N TYR A 128 7.96 8.80 -11.03
CA TYR A 128 8.26 7.36 -10.97
C TYR A 128 7.01 6.49 -10.93
N TRP A 129 5.87 7.03 -10.49
CA TRP A 129 4.61 6.30 -10.54
C TRP A 129 4.20 5.89 -11.96
N GLN A 130 4.62 6.64 -12.99
CA GLN A 130 4.47 6.27 -14.39
C GLN A 130 5.08 4.90 -14.72
N PHE A 131 6.17 4.52 -14.05
CA PHE A 131 6.79 3.20 -14.25
C PHE A 131 5.84 2.09 -13.78
N TYR A 132 5.25 2.20 -12.59
CA TYR A 132 4.35 1.17 -12.07
C TYR A 132 3.10 1.01 -12.94
N VAL A 133 2.54 2.13 -13.40
CA VAL A 133 1.40 2.16 -14.33
C VAL A 133 1.70 1.38 -15.61
N ASN A 134 2.88 1.60 -16.18
CA ASN A 134 3.21 1.03 -17.48
C ASN A 134 3.74 -0.40 -17.40
N TYR A 135 4.32 -0.81 -16.26
CA TYR A 135 5.18 -1.99 -16.22
C TYR A 135 4.94 -2.99 -15.08
N ALA A 136 4.30 -2.63 -13.95
CA ALA A 136 4.31 -3.50 -12.76
C ALA A 136 2.94 -3.74 -12.09
N LEU A 137 1.94 -2.87 -12.29
CA LEU A 137 0.65 -2.95 -11.58
C LEU A 137 -0.52 -3.28 -12.49
N ARG A 138 -0.32 -4.23 -13.41
CA ARG A 138 -1.25 -4.44 -14.53
C ARG A 138 -2.37 -5.40 -14.20
N GLU A 139 -2.04 -6.45 -13.46
CA GLU A 139 -2.95 -7.56 -13.25
C GLU A 139 -4.09 -7.20 -12.29
N ASP A 140 -5.18 -7.95 -12.38
CA ASP A 140 -6.36 -7.75 -11.56
C ASP A 140 -6.10 -7.80 -10.04
N THR A 141 -5.06 -8.52 -9.63
CA THR A 141 -4.60 -8.56 -8.24
C THR A 141 -4.07 -7.21 -7.76
N ALA A 142 -3.66 -6.34 -8.68
CA ALA A 142 -3.11 -4.99 -8.45
C ALA A 142 -4.21 -3.94 -8.27
N ARG A 143 -5.31 -4.31 -7.63
CA ARG A 143 -6.36 -3.39 -7.18
C ARG A 143 -6.46 -3.47 -5.66
N HIS A 144 -6.76 -2.36 -5.00
CA HIS A 144 -7.01 -2.29 -3.56
C HIS A 144 -8.46 -1.88 -3.30
N ALA A 145 -8.99 -2.22 -2.13
CA ALA A 145 -10.38 -1.94 -1.81
C ALA A 145 -10.55 -1.16 -0.51
N HIS A 146 -11.54 -0.28 -0.47
CA HIS A 146 -11.97 0.47 0.71
C HIS A 146 -13.46 0.31 0.87
N GLU A 147 -13.93 0.13 2.10
CA GLU A 147 -15.37 0.16 2.40
C GLU A 147 -15.74 1.39 3.20
N THR A 148 -16.87 2.00 2.84
CA THR A 148 -17.46 3.10 3.61
C THR A 148 -18.91 2.79 4.00
N HIS A 149 -19.32 3.19 5.19
CA HIS A 149 -20.71 3.10 5.67
C HIS A 149 -21.43 4.46 5.71
N GLY A 150 -20.76 5.52 5.23
CA GLY A 150 -21.17 6.91 5.45
C GLY A 150 -22.53 7.27 4.88
N PHE A 151 -22.83 6.82 3.66
CA PHE A 151 -24.09 7.11 2.97
C PHE A 151 -25.29 6.66 3.80
N ASP A 152 -25.36 5.37 4.11
CA ASP A 152 -26.46 4.80 4.89
C ASP A 152 -26.51 5.32 6.33
N THR A 153 -25.35 5.54 6.94
CA THR A 153 -25.28 6.05 8.32
C THR A 153 -25.85 7.45 8.45
N VAL A 154 -25.54 8.34 7.50
CA VAL A 154 -26.06 9.72 7.52
C VAL A 154 -27.55 9.73 7.25
N LEU A 155 -28.04 8.97 6.25
CA LEU A 155 -29.48 8.89 5.96
C LEU A 155 -30.27 8.38 7.18
N LYS A 156 -29.82 7.29 7.81
CA LYS A 156 -30.42 6.74 9.03
C LYS A 156 -30.40 7.75 10.18
N ARG A 157 -29.28 8.44 10.40
CA ARG A 157 -29.13 9.44 11.48
C ARG A 157 -30.10 10.61 11.35
N HIS A 158 -30.46 10.98 10.12
CA HIS A 158 -31.37 12.08 9.82
C HIS A 158 -32.81 11.63 9.49
N ASP A 159 -33.13 10.34 9.69
CA ASP A 159 -34.44 9.75 9.38
C ASP A 159 -34.88 9.95 7.91
N LEU A 160 -33.90 10.00 7.00
CA LEU A 160 -34.12 10.20 5.57
C LEU A 160 -34.35 8.86 4.88
N HIS A 161 -35.48 8.76 4.17
CA HIS A 161 -35.91 7.53 3.50
C HIS A 161 -35.92 7.74 1.99
N LEU A 162 -34.91 7.19 1.32
CA LEU A 162 -34.80 7.25 -0.14
C LEU A 162 -35.42 6.01 -0.79
N SER A 163 -36.12 6.22 -1.91
CA SER A 163 -36.45 5.13 -2.83
C SER A 163 -35.17 4.51 -3.40
N GLU A 164 -35.23 3.24 -3.85
CA GLU A 164 -34.08 2.60 -4.49
C GLU A 164 -33.59 3.38 -5.72
N ASN A 165 -34.52 3.93 -6.51
CA ASN A 165 -34.20 4.82 -7.63
C ASN A 165 -33.38 6.03 -7.18
N ASP A 166 -33.77 6.69 -6.07
CA ASP A 166 -33.06 7.87 -5.57
C ASP A 166 -31.71 7.52 -4.95
N ARG A 167 -31.59 6.36 -4.29
CA ARG A 167 -30.30 5.85 -3.80
C ARG A 167 -29.33 5.66 -4.95
N VAL A 168 -29.73 4.96 -6.01
CA VAL A 168 -28.87 4.73 -7.18
C VAL A 168 -28.58 6.04 -7.91
N THR A 169 -29.58 6.91 -8.08
CA THR A 169 -29.40 8.24 -8.68
C THR A 169 -28.35 9.05 -7.91
N ALA A 170 -28.37 9.02 -6.58
CA ALA A 170 -27.40 9.74 -5.76
C ALA A 170 -25.95 9.31 -6.05
N TRP A 171 -25.71 8.01 -6.18
CA TRP A 171 -24.40 7.46 -6.51
C TRP A 171 -23.97 7.74 -7.94
N VAL A 172 -24.89 7.66 -8.91
CA VAL A 172 -24.60 8.03 -10.31
C VAL A 172 -24.23 9.51 -10.38
N MET A 173 -24.99 10.39 -9.73
CA MET A 173 -24.70 11.83 -9.70
C MET A 173 -23.37 12.12 -9.02
N ALA A 174 -23.04 11.44 -7.92
CA ALA A 174 -21.75 11.57 -7.27
C ALA A 174 -20.59 11.14 -8.19
N ALA A 175 -20.74 10.04 -8.92
CA ALA A 175 -19.75 9.59 -9.91
C ALA A 175 -19.57 10.62 -11.03
N ILE A 176 -20.68 11.16 -11.58
CA ILE A 176 -20.65 12.21 -12.60
C ILE A 176 -19.92 13.45 -12.08
N TYR A 177 -20.32 13.99 -10.92
CA TYR A 177 -19.68 15.18 -10.35
C TYR A 177 -18.22 14.94 -9.97
N SER A 178 -17.86 13.70 -9.61
CA SER A 178 -16.47 13.32 -9.39
C SER A 178 -15.66 13.42 -10.68
N LEU A 179 -16.15 12.92 -11.81
CA LEU A 179 -15.48 13.06 -13.12
C LEU A 179 -15.28 14.53 -13.51
N HIS A 180 -16.28 15.38 -13.26
CA HIS A 180 -16.21 16.82 -13.58
C HIS A 180 -15.26 17.61 -12.67
N SER A 181 -15.17 17.26 -11.40
CA SER A 181 -14.38 18.00 -10.40
C SER A 181 -13.00 17.38 -10.12
N TYR A 182 -12.68 16.22 -10.69
CA TYR A 182 -11.50 15.44 -10.32
C TYR A 182 -10.18 16.21 -10.44
N ASP A 183 -9.99 16.96 -11.52
CA ASP A 183 -8.78 17.78 -11.70
C ASP A 183 -8.63 18.84 -10.61
N GLN A 184 -9.74 19.38 -10.10
CA GLN A 184 -9.71 20.32 -8.98
C GLN A 184 -9.39 19.64 -7.66
N LEU A 185 -9.86 18.40 -7.46
CA LEU A 185 -9.51 17.57 -6.31
C LEU A 185 -8.02 17.24 -6.32
N LEU A 186 -7.46 16.84 -7.47
CA LEU A 186 -6.03 16.64 -7.66
C LEU A 186 -5.24 17.92 -7.40
N HIS A 187 -5.70 19.06 -7.89
CA HIS A 187 -5.04 20.34 -7.61
C HIS A 187 -5.03 20.64 -6.11
N ASN A 188 -6.12 20.41 -5.38
CA ASN A 188 -6.12 20.60 -3.93
C ASN A 188 -5.13 19.66 -3.24
N GLU A 189 -5.13 18.38 -3.62
CA GLU A 189 -4.21 17.38 -3.06
C GLU A 189 -2.74 17.75 -3.30
N TRP A 190 -2.39 18.15 -4.52
CA TRP A 190 -1.07 18.65 -4.88
C TRP A 190 -0.71 19.90 -4.09
N ARG A 191 -1.63 20.88 -4.02
CA ARG A 191 -1.45 22.15 -3.33
C ARG A 191 -1.13 21.92 -1.86
N GLU A 192 -1.90 21.08 -1.18
CA GLU A 192 -1.74 20.77 0.24
C GLU A 192 -0.34 20.24 0.56
N ARG A 193 0.20 19.38 -0.30
CA ARG A 193 1.54 18.80 -0.14
C ARG A 193 2.65 19.76 -0.52
N VAL A 194 2.56 20.40 -1.68
CA VAL A 194 3.61 21.31 -2.16
C VAL A 194 3.71 22.54 -1.27
N TYR A 195 2.59 23.11 -0.82
CA TYR A 195 2.60 24.33 -0.03
C TYR A 195 3.25 24.10 1.34
N THR A 196 2.85 23.01 2.02
CA THR A 196 3.42 22.65 3.32
C THR A 196 4.86 22.16 3.20
N GLY A 197 5.18 21.36 2.18
CA GLY A 197 6.53 20.87 1.89
C GLY A 197 7.52 22.00 1.57
N THR A 198 7.09 22.97 0.75
CA THR A 198 7.90 24.15 0.41
C THR A 198 8.21 24.98 1.64
N LEU A 199 7.22 25.23 2.52
CA LEU A 199 7.48 25.93 3.78
C LEU A 199 8.46 25.19 4.67
N ARG A 200 8.28 23.87 4.82
CA ARG A 200 9.22 23.03 5.59
C ARG A 200 10.65 23.19 5.08
N ASN A 201 10.84 23.13 3.77
CA ASN A 201 12.17 23.22 3.15
C ASN A 201 12.78 24.62 3.35
N LEU A 202 12.02 25.70 3.13
CA LEU A 202 12.51 27.08 3.27
C LEU A 202 12.81 27.48 4.72
N THR A 203 12.19 26.81 5.69
CA THR A 203 12.36 27.10 7.12
C THR A 203 13.29 26.13 7.84
N ALA A 204 13.84 25.13 7.14
CA ALA A 204 14.64 24.05 7.73
C ALA A 204 15.82 24.55 8.58
N ASP A 205 16.51 25.59 8.11
CA ASP A 205 17.67 26.19 8.78
C ASP A 205 17.32 27.44 9.60
N THR A 206 16.04 27.63 9.90
CA THR A 206 15.54 28.81 10.63
C THR A 206 14.98 28.41 11.99
N PRO A 207 14.80 29.36 12.94
CA PRO A 207 14.12 29.10 14.21
C PRO A 207 12.68 28.56 14.06
N HIS A 208 12.08 28.67 12.87
CA HIS A 208 10.73 28.22 12.58
C HIS A 208 10.64 26.74 12.16
N ALA A 209 11.76 26.06 11.94
CA ALA A 209 11.81 24.67 11.45
C ALA A 209 10.93 23.71 12.24
N ARG A 210 10.98 23.77 13.58
CA ARG A 210 10.20 22.89 14.46
C ARG A 210 8.69 23.06 14.24
N ARG A 211 8.23 24.27 13.94
CA ARG A 211 6.79 24.58 13.79
C ARG A 211 6.25 24.14 12.43
N THR A 212 7.08 24.21 11.38
CA THR A 212 6.72 23.83 10.01
C THR A 212 6.97 22.36 9.69
N ALA A 213 7.83 21.67 10.45
CA ALA A 213 8.17 20.26 10.24
C ALA A 213 6.94 19.32 10.24
N ALA A 214 5.96 19.56 11.11
CA ALA A 214 4.76 18.74 11.24
C ALA A 214 3.52 19.35 10.56
N LEU A 215 3.68 20.40 9.75
CA LEU A 215 2.56 21.20 9.25
C LEU A 215 1.57 20.39 8.41
N TYR A 216 2.06 19.51 7.54
CA TYR A 216 1.19 18.61 6.77
C TYR A 216 0.36 17.71 7.69
N ARG A 217 0.98 17.07 8.69
CA ARG A 217 0.26 16.22 9.66
C ARG A 217 -0.79 16.97 10.46
N HIS A 218 -0.57 18.25 10.75
CA HIS A 218 -1.60 19.08 11.39
C HIS A 218 -2.77 19.31 10.44
N TRP A 219 -2.50 19.63 9.17
CA TRP A 219 -3.54 19.75 8.16
C TRP A 219 -4.34 18.45 8.00
N GLU A 220 -3.69 17.28 8.00
CA GLU A 220 -4.39 16.00 7.85
C GLU A 220 -5.49 15.77 8.91
N ARG A 221 -5.34 16.35 10.11
CA ARG A 221 -6.33 16.26 11.19
C ARG A 221 -7.49 17.25 11.04
N GLU A 222 -7.25 18.40 10.39
CA GLU A 222 -8.26 19.44 10.14
C GLU A 222 -8.93 19.30 8.77
N ARG A 223 -8.33 18.53 7.85
CA ARG A 223 -8.74 18.40 6.45
C ARG A 223 -10.20 17.93 6.34
N PRO A 224 -11.07 18.73 5.70
CA PRO A 224 -12.47 18.35 5.52
C PRO A 224 -12.64 17.34 4.38
N TYR A 225 -13.38 16.26 4.63
CA TYR A 225 -13.83 15.30 3.60
C TYR A 225 -15.26 15.55 3.10
N ARG A 226 -15.90 16.60 3.63
CA ARG A 226 -17.22 17.08 3.23
C ARG A 226 -17.32 18.59 3.39
N ARG A 227 -18.35 19.20 2.80
CA ARG A 227 -18.70 20.61 3.05
C ARG A 227 -19.18 20.76 4.50
N GLY A 228 -18.63 21.73 5.22
CA GLY A 228 -19.02 22.06 6.59
C GLY A 228 -20.26 22.96 6.64
N PRO A 229 -20.78 23.26 7.85
CA PRO A 229 -21.93 24.14 8.04
C PRO A 229 -21.65 25.60 7.63
N ASP A 230 -20.38 25.95 7.50
CA ASP A 230 -19.87 27.27 7.10
C ASP A 230 -19.63 27.40 5.59
N VAL A 231 -20.08 26.44 4.79
CA VAL A 231 -19.99 26.49 3.33
C VAL A 231 -20.82 27.65 2.78
N ILE A 232 -20.26 28.37 1.80
CA ILE A 232 -20.96 29.45 1.12
C ILE A 232 -21.98 28.86 0.12
N PRO A 233 -23.20 29.40 0.00
CA PRO A 233 -24.17 28.94 -0.99
C PRO A 233 -23.58 28.89 -2.41
N GLY A 234 -23.77 27.77 -3.11
CA GLY A 234 -23.25 27.55 -4.45
C GLY A 234 -21.77 27.12 -4.52
N GLN A 235 -21.07 27.03 -3.39
CA GLN A 235 -19.70 26.55 -3.34
C GLN A 235 -19.64 25.02 -3.45
N ASP A 236 -18.85 24.51 -4.39
CA ASP A 236 -18.55 23.09 -4.49
C ASP A 236 -17.53 22.62 -3.44
N TYR A 237 -17.42 21.31 -3.25
CA TYR A 237 -16.53 20.74 -2.24
C TYR A 237 -15.04 21.05 -2.51
N ALA A 238 -14.60 21.03 -3.77
CA ALA A 238 -13.21 21.31 -4.12
C ALA A 238 -12.83 22.76 -3.75
N THR A 239 -13.69 23.72 -4.04
CA THR A 239 -13.50 25.13 -3.67
C THR A 239 -13.53 25.30 -2.16
N TYR A 240 -14.49 24.67 -1.46
CA TYR A 240 -14.58 24.72 0.00
C TYR A 240 -13.29 24.19 0.67
N ARG A 241 -12.81 23.01 0.27
CA ARG A 241 -11.57 22.43 0.81
C ARG A 241 -10.36 23.32 0.56
N ARG A 242 -10.29 23.96 -0.61
CA ARG A 242 -9.22 24.93 -0.92
C ARG A 242 -9.25 26.12 0.01
N THR A 243 -10.43 26.72 0.23
CA THR A 243 -10.59 27.83 1.18
C THR A 243 -10.16 27.44 2.59
N LYS A 244 -10.52 26.24 3.06
CA LYS A 244 -10.08 25.74 4.37
C LYS A 244 -8.59 25.52 4.48
N PHE A 245 -7.96 25.03 3.42
CA PHE A 245 -6.51 24.93 3.40
C PHE A 245 -5.83 26.31 3.40
N ASP A 246 -6.41 27.29 2.69
CA ASP A 246 -5.89 28.66 2.64
C ASP A 246 -5.98 29.34 4.01
N GLU A 247 -7.13 29.23 4.69
CA GLU A 247 -7.29 29.67 6.08
C GLU A 247 -6.26 29.00 7.02
N PHE A 248 -6.00 27.70 6.83
CA PHE A 248 -5.02 26.95 7.63
C PHE A 248 -3.58 27.43 7.40
N ILE A 249 -3.15 27.56 6.13
CA ILE A 249 -1.77 27.89 5.78
C ILE A 249 -1.45 29.36 6.12
N GLU A 250 -2.41 30.27 5.97
CA GLU A 250 -2.26 31.69 6.31
C GLU A 250 -1.91 31.92 7.77
N ARG A 251 -2.46 31.12 8.71
CA ARG A 251 -2.09 31.18 10.13
C ARG A 251 -0.59 30.97 10.34
N THR A 252 0.03 30.12 9.53
CA THR A 252 1.47 29.85 9.58
C THR A 252 2.26 30.88 8.78
N LEU A 253 1.75 31.39 7.66
CA LEU A 253 2.44 32.41 6.88
C LEU A 253 2.53 33.74 7.63
N ASN A 254 1.47 34.15 8.35
CA ASN A 254 1.40 35.45 9.02
C ASN A 254 2.47 35.68 10.10
N ILE A 255 3.04 34.61 10.65
CA ILE A 255 4.07 34.64 11.69
C ILE A 255 5.50 34.56 11.12
N LEU A 256 5.65 34.30 9.82
CA LEU A 256 6.96 34.15 9.17
C LEU A 256 7.49 35.50 8.67
N PRO A 257 8.82 35.70 8.66
CA PRO A 257 9.46 36.86 8.06
C PRO A 257 9.03 37.06 6.59
N GLU A 258 8.92 38.33 6.18
CA GLU A 258 8.50 38.71 4.82
C GLU A 258 9.35 38.08 3.72
N GLU A 259 10.66 37.93 3.95
CA GLU A 259 11.58 37.28 3.01
C GLU A 259 11.22 35.81 2.76
N ILE A 260 10.89 35.05 3.81
CA ILE A 260 10.47 33.64 3.69
C ILE A 260 9.13 33.57 2.97
N ARG A 261 8.20 34.48 3.28
CA ARG A 261 6.89 34.53 2.59
C ARG A 261 7.05 34.78 1.10
N ARG A 262 7.87 35.75 0.69
CA ARG A 262 8.14 36.04 -0.73
C ARG A 262 8.79 34.86 -1.44
N SER A 263 9.78 34.24 -0.82
CA SER A 263 10.47 33.05 -1.35
C SER A 263 9.50 31.89 -1.54
N TRP A 264 8.59 31.70 -0.57
CA TRP A 264 7.55 30.68 -0.65
C TRP A 264 6.57 30.94 -1.80
N VAL A 265 6.06 32.16 -1.94
CA VAL A 265 5.16 32.53 -3.05
C VAL A 265 5.82 32.27 -4.41
N TYR A 266 7.11 32.62 -4.55
CA TYR A 266 7.87 32.40 -5.78
C TYR A 266 8.02 30.90 -6.09
N ALA A 267 8.50 30.12 -5.10
CA ALA A 267 8.71 28.68 -5.26
C ALA A 267 7.42 27.93 -5.60
N VAL A 268 6.32 28.26 -4.90
CA VAL A 268 5.01 27.66 -5.15
C VAL A 268 4.48 28.02 -6.55
N ARG A 269 4.67 29.26 -7.02
CA ARG A 269 4.25 29.66 -8.37
C ARG A 269 4.98 28.85 -9.44
N GLN A 270 6.29 28.70 -9.30
CA GLN A 270 7.08 27.89 -10.24
C GLN A 270 6.64 26.43 -10.23
N ALA A 271 6.50 25.82 -9.04
CA ALA A 271 6.04 24.44 -8.93
C ALA A 271 4.66 24.25 -9.56
N LYS A 272 3.74 25.22 -9.40
CA LYS A 272 2.40 25.17 -9.99
C LYS A 272 2.43 25.18 -11.52
N GLU A 273 3.32 25.97 -12.12
CA GLU A 273 3.44 26.06 -13.58
C GLU A 273 4.10 24.80 -14.17
N GLN A 274 5.07 24.22 -13.47
CA GLN A 274 5.91 23.14 -14.00
C GLN A 274 5.42 21.73 -13.61
N GLU A 275 4.90 21.54 -12.40
CA GLU A 275 4.65 20.20 -11.84
C GLU A 275 3.16 19.83 -11.81
N LEU A 276 2.26 20.78 -11.54
CA LEU A 276 0.82 20.49 -11.41
C LEU A 276 0.21 19.87 -12.68
N PRO A 277 0.48 20.35 -13.91
CA PRO A 277 -0.09 19.73 -15.11
C PRO A 277 0.37 18.28 -15.32
N LEU A 278 1.63 17.98 -14.98
CA LEU A 278 2.19 16.63 -15.07
C LEU A 278 1.53 15.71 -14.04
N TYR A 279 1.33 16.21 -12.82
CA TYR A 279 0.62 15.48 -11.77
C TYR A 279 -0.84 15.17 -12.15
N GLN A 280 -1.57 16.16 -12.66
CA GLN A 280 -2.96 15.97 -13.10
C GLN A 280 -3.07 14.97 -14.25
N LYS A 281 -2.19 15.11 -15.25
CA LYS A 281 -2.11 14.15 -16.36
C LYS A 281 -1.82 12.74 -15.86
N GLN A 282 -0.96 12.61 -14.86
CA GLN A 282 -0.59 11.31 -14.32
C GLN A 282 -1.76 10.59 -13.65
N MET A 283 -2.49 11.33 -12.82
CA MET A 283 -3.50 10.78 -11.92
C MET A 283 -4.92 10.80 -12.49
N SER A 284 -5.12 11.37 -13.69
CA SER A 284 -6.45 11.59 -14.29
C SER A 284 -7.28 10.31 -14.43
N LEU A 285 -8.55 10.39 -14.05
CA LEU A 285 -9.54 9.32 -14.29
C LEU A 285 -10.10 9.31 -15.69
N LEU A 286 -9.97 10.41 -16.43
CA LEU A 286 -10.42 10.51 -17.82
C LEU A 286 -9.39 9.87 -18.76
N THR A 287 -8.98 8.65 -18.41
CA THR A 287 -8.14 7.80 -19.24
C THR A 287 -8.55 6.34 -19.06
N TYR A 288 -8.44 5.55 -20.12
CA TYR A 288 -8.52 4.09 -20.03
C TYR A 288 -7.17 3.45 -20.33
N LEU A 289 -7.03 2.20 -19.91
CA LEU A 289 -5.81 1.40 -20.12
C LEU A 289 -5.97 0.51 -21.34
N ASP A 290 -5.15 0.79 -22.35
CA ASP A 290 -4.99 -0.02 -23.55
C ASP A 290 -3.92 -1.08 -23.30
N SER A 291 -4.34 -2.34 -23.18
CA SER A 291 -3.46 -3.46 -22.86
C SER A 291 -2.62 -3.86 -24.06
N GLY A 292 -1.30 -3.78 -23.91
CA GLY A 292 -0.36 -4.43 -24.81
C GLY A 292 0.14 -5.77 -24.27
N VAL A 293 0.69 -6.61 -25.14
CA VAL A 293 1.60 -7.72 -24.71
C VAL A 293 2.71 -7.13 -23.84
N TYR A 294 3.14 -5.97 -24.36
CA TYR A 294 3.97 -4.90 -23.87
C TYR A 294 3.57 -4.39 -22.47
N GLY A 295 3.32 -3.11 -22.30
CA GLY A 295 2.78 -2.54 -21.05
C GLY A 295 1.31 -2.18 -21.20
N GLU A 296 0.79 -1.38 -20.27
CA GLU A 296 -0.44 -0.62 -20.52
C GLU A 296 -0.08 0.73 -21.15
N THR A 297 -0.94 1.22 -22.03
CA THR A 297 -0.88 2.60 -22.53
C THR A 297 -2.11 3.35 -22.05
N ARG A 298 -1.92 4.49 -21.36
CA ARG A 298 -3.04 5.37 -21.01
C ARG A 298 -3.54 6.08 -22.25
N ARG A 299 -4.84 5.98 -22.49
CA ARG A 299 -5.55 6.65 -23.58
C ARG A 299 -6.52 7.66 -22.98
N PRO A 300 -6.44 8.95 -23.33
CA PRO A 300 -7.36 9.95 -22.81
C PRO A 300 -8.79 9.70 -23.27
N ILE A 301 -9.74 10.03 -22.40
CA ILE A 301 -11.17 10.06 -22.66
C ILE A 301 -11.59 11.54 -22.61
N GLY A 302 -12.26 12.03 -23.65
CA GLY A 302 -12.87 13.36 -23.59
C GLY A 302 -14.00 13.35 -22.55
N LEU A 303 -14.14 14.40 -21.74
CA LEU A 303 -15.20 14.46 -20.72
C LEU A 303 -16.60 14.33 -21.35
N GLU A 304 -16.79 14.86 -22.55
CA GLU A 304 -18.00 14.72 -23.37
C GLU A 304 -18.28 13.28 -23.83
N GLN A 305 -17.27 12.41 -23.85
CA GLN A 305 -17.37 10.99 -24.20
C GLN A 305 -17.46 10.09 -22.97
N ALA A 306 -17.27 10.65 -21.76
CA ALA A 306 -17.24 9.86 -20.55
C ALA A 306 -18.64 9.40 -20.15
N TYR A 307 -18.73 8.17 -19.67
CA TYR A 307 -19.93 7.57 -19.11
C TYR A 307 -19.70 7.17 -17.65
N VAL A 308 -20.79 7.03 -16.91
CA VAL A 308 -20.84 6.19 -15.71
C VAL A 308 -21.48 4.87 -16.11
N GLY A 309 -20.76 3.77 -15.89
CA GLY A 309 -21.28 2.44 -16.17
C GLY A 309 -22.06 1.89 -14.98
N ILE A 310 -23.17 1.20 -15.25
CA ILE A 310 -24.04 0.59 -14.26
C ILE A 310 -24.16 -0.89 -14.59
N ILE A 311 -23.90 -1.73 -13.60
CA ILE A 311 -24.13 -3.17 -13.65
C ILE A 311 -25.37 -3.45 -12.81
N HIS A 312 -26.41 -3.99 -13.44
CA HIS A 312 -27.64 -4.39 -12.77
C HIS A 312 -28.18 -5.68 -13.41
N GLN A 313 -28.39 -6.69 -12.59
CA GLN A 313 -28.74 -8.06 -12.96
C GLN A 313 -27.83 -8.61 -14.08
N GLN A 314 -26.51 -8.50 -13.88
CA GLN A 314 -25.47 -8.91 -14.85
C GLN A 314 -25.59 -8.23 -16.23
N ARG A 315 -26.19 -7.05 -16.31
CA ARG A 315 -26.32 -6.26 -17.54
C ARG A 315 -25.64 -4.92 -17.39
N TYR A 316 -25.11 -4.41 -18.49
CA TYR A 316 -24.37 -3.15 -18.52
C TYR A 316 -25.18 -2.04 -19.17
N TYR A 317 -25.24 -0.92 -18.48
CA TYR A 317 -25.87 0.32 -18.92
C TYR A 317 -24.89 1.46 -18.78
N LEU A 318 -24.95 2.42 -19.69
CA LEU A 318 -24.12 3.62 -19.69
C LEU A 318 -25.01 4.85 -19.56
N ILE A 319 -24.64 5.72 -18.61
CA ILE A 319 -25.23 7.04 -18.41
C ILE A 319 -24.18 8.09 -18.77
N PRO A 320 -24.45 9.01 -19.72
CA PRO A 320 -23.51 10.06 -20.09
C PRO A 320 -23.13 10.93 -18.88
N ALA A 321 -21.85 11.30 -18.76
CA ALA A 321 -21.40 12.23 -17.72
C ALA A 321 -21.81 13.69 -18.01
N CYS A 322 -22.13 13.99 -19.27
CA CYS A 322 -22.46 15.34 -19.73
C CYS A 322 -23.87 15.42 -20.31
N GLN A 323 -24.47 16.62 -20.26
CA GLN A 323 -25.66 16.91 -21.06
C GLN A 323 -25.30 16.90 -22.55
N PRO A 324 -26.20 16.48 -23.45
CA PRO A 324 -25.95 16.45 -24.89
C PRO A 324 -25.37 17.77 -25.41
N ASP A 325 -24.30 17.67 -26.20
CA ASP A 325 -23.60 18.80 -26.84
C ASP A 325 -23.05 19.86 -25.87
N THR A 326 -22.83 19.52 -24.60
CA THR A 326 -22.20 20.41 -23.61
C THR A 326 -21.12 19.71 -22.79
N LEU A 327 -20.34 20.49 -22.03
CA LEU A 327 -19.45 20.01 -20.97
C LEU A 327 -20.05 20.18 -19.57
N LYS A 328 -21.36 20.38 -19.46
CA LYS A 328 -22.03 20.50 -18.16
C LYS A 328 -22.37 19.11 -17.62
N PRO A 329 -22.33 18.89 -16.29
CA PRO A 329 -22.79 17.65 -15.68
C PRO A 329 -24.19 17.28 -16.16
N ALA A 330 -24.43 15.99 -16.39
CA ALA A 330 -25.74 15.48 -16.76
C ALA A 330 -26.83 15.98 -15.79
N ASP A 331 -28.00 16.30 -16.33
CA ASP A 331 -29.13 16.79 -15.54
C ASP A 331 -29.67 15.69 -14.61
N VAL A 332 -29.87 16.02 -13.34
CA VAL A 332 -30.29 15.07 -12.30
C VAL A 332 -31.63 14.43 -12.63
N MET A 333 -32.59 15.18 -13.20
CA MET A 333 -33.91 14.62 -13.54
C MET A 333 -33.80 13.62 -14.70
N THR A 334 -32.93 13.90 -15.66
CA THR A 334 -32.62 12.98 -16.77
C THR A 334 -31.95 11.70 -16.26
N VAL A 335 -30.94 11.83 -15.40
CA VAL A 335 -30.25 10.67 -14.79
C VAL A 335 -31.22 9.85 -13.95
N ARG A 336 -32.05 10.51 -13.13
CA ARG A 336 -33.08 9.87 -12.31
C ARG A 336 -34.09 9.07 -13.14
N ALA A 337 -34.50 9.61 -14.29
CA ALA A 337 -35.38 8.91 -15.24
C ALA A 337 -34.69 7.70 -15.89
N GLN A 338 -33.41 7.81 -16.26
CA GLN A 338 -32.64 6.70 -16.81
C GLN A 338 -32.42 5.60 -15.78
N VAL A 339 -32.11 5.94 -14.53
CA VAL A 339 -31.99 4.98 -13.41
C VAL A 339 -33.31 4.25 -13.20
N ALA A 340 -34.45 4.97 -13.17
CA ALA A 340 -35.76 4.34 -13.06
C ALA A 340 -36.05 3.39 -14.25
N ALA A 341 -35.59 3.73 -15.46
CA ALA A 341 -35.68 2.84 -16.62
C ALA A 341 -34.78 1.60 -16.53
N ILE A 342 -33.68 1.64 -15.76
CA ILE A 342 -32.82 0.48 -15.51
C ILE A 342 -33.46 -0.44 -14.47
N LEU A 343 -33.95 0.14 -13.37
CA LEU A 343 -34.48 -0.61 -12.23
C LEU A 343 -35.89 -1.15 -12.48
N GLY A 344 -36.73 -0.44 -13.26
CA GLY A 344 -38.11 -0.82 -13.56
C GLY A 344 -38.29 -1.81 -14.72
N GLN A 345 -37.22 -2.42 -15.25
CA GLN A 345 -37.32 -3.39 -16.35
C GLN A 345 -37.71 -4.79 -15.86
N ASP A 346 -39.01 -5.09 -15.86
CA ASP A 346 -39.52 -6.43 -15.54
C ASP A 346 -39.05 -7.52 -16.52
N LYS A 347 -38.83 -7.15 -17.79
CA LYS A 347 -38.31 -8.03 -18.86
C LYS A 347 -37.22 -7.30 -19.66
N PRO A 348 -35.95 -7.45 -19.28
CA PRO A 348 -34.85 -6.77 -19.96
C PRO A 348 -34.73 -7.22 -21.42
N THR A 349 -34.60 -6.26 -22.34
CA THR A 349 -34.41 -6.53 -23.77
C THR A 349 -32.94 -6.81 -24.13
N VAL A 350 -32.02 -6.52 -23.20
CA VAL A 350 -30.57 -6.72 -23.37
C VAL A 350 -30.07 -7.98 -22.64
N PRO A 351 -29.07 -8.66 -23.21
CA PRO A 351 -28.54 -9.90 -22.65
C PRO A 351 -27.77 -9.64 -21.36
N ALA A 352 -27.89 -10.57 -20.41
CA ALA A 352 -26.93 -10.67 -19.31
C ALA A 352 -25.58 -11.17 -19.87
N VAL A 353 -24.48 -10.67 -19.32
CA VAL A 353 -23.13 -11.04 -19.72
C VAL A 353 -22.21 -11.09 -18.49
N ASP A 354 -21.39 -12.13 -18.44
CA ASP A 354 -20.34 -12.30 -17.44
C ASP A 354 -18.99 -11.90 -18.07
N LEU A 355 -18.41 -10.80 -17.58
CA LEU A 355 -17.08 -10.31 -17.97
C LEU A 355 -16.01 -10.67 -16.93
N THR A 356 -16.33 -11.45 -15.90
CA THR A 356 -15.37 -11.89 -14.88
C THR A 356 -14.17 -12.61 -15.48
N HIS A 357 -14.39 -13.47 -16.48
CA HIS A 357 -13.30 -14.16 -17.19
C HIS A 357 -12.40 -13.19 -17.95
N TRP A 358 -12.97 -12.12 -18.51
CA TRP A 358 -12.21 -11.06 -19.16
C TRP A 358 -11.37 -10.28 -18.14
N ALA A 359 -11.99 -9.83 -17.05
CA ALA A 359 -11.32 -9.04 -16.02
C ALA A 359 -10.15 -9.80 -15.36
N ARG A 360 -10.27 -11.13 -15.22
CA ARG A 360 -9.25 -11.99 -14.63
C ARG A 360 -8.23 -12.53 -15.62
N ALA A 361 -8.40 -12.32 -16.93
CA ALA A 361 -7.40 -12.72 -17.91
C ALA A 361 -6.11 -11.95 -17.69
N LYS A 362 -4.96 -12.62 -17.82
CA LYS A 362 -3.65 -11.97 -17.74
C LYS A 362 -3.59 -10.84 -18.77
N ARG A 363 -3.24 -9.62 -18.36
CA ARG A 363 -3.31 -8.43 -19.24
C ARG A 363 -2.48 -8.57 -20.51
N ALA A 364 -1.34 -9.24 -20.43
CA ALA A 364 -0.50 -9.52 -21.59
C ALA A 364 -1.17 -10.39 -22.66
N TYR A 365 -2.21 -11.14 -22.31
CA TYR A 365 -2.98 -12.01 -23.21
C TYR A 365 -4.23 -11.34 -23.79
N VAL A 366 -4.68 -10.21 -23.22
CA VAL A 366 -5.84 -9.45 -23.70
C VAL A 366 -5.75 -9.07 -25.19
N PRO A 367 -4.60 -8.65 -25.76
CA PRO A 367 -4.49 -8.40 -27.20
C PRO A 367 -4.83 -9.62 -28.07
N HIS A 368 -4.47 -10.82 -27.60
CA HIS A 368 -4.79 -12.06 -28.30
C HIS A 368 -6.28 -12.38 -28.17
N LEU A 369 -6.85 -12.22 -26.98
CA LEU A 369 -8.30 -12.36 -26.78
C LEU A 369 -9.08 -11.42 -27.70
N ARG A 370 -8.66 -10.16 -27.83
CA ARG A 370 -9.31 -9.20 -28.73
C ARG A 370 -9.34 -9.67 -30.19
N GLN A 371 -8.36 -10.45 -30.66
CA GLN A 371 -8.36 -11.01 -32.02
C GLN A 371 -9.37 -12.14 -32.22
N GLN A 372 -9.82 -12.77 -31.12
CA GLN A 372 -10.75 -13.90 -31.12
C GLN A 372 -12.21 -13.47 -30.95
N ILE A 373 -12.44 -12.19 -30.62
CA ILE A 373 -13.75 -11.65 -30.30
C ILE A 373 -14.29 -10.90 -31.52
N GLY A 374 -15.59 -11.11 -31.81
CA GLY A 374 -16.26 -10.51 -32.94
C GLY A 374 -16.28 -8.98 -32.86
N PRO A 375 -16.22 -8.26 -34.00
CA PRO A 375 -16.11 -6.80 -34.03
C PRO A 375 -17.29 -6.08 -33.35
N ALA A 376 -18.49 -6.66 -33.35
CA ALA A 376 -19.65 -6.09 -32.67
C ALA A 376 -19.48 -6.11 -31.13
N ASN A 377 -19.05 -7.24 -30.57
CA ASN A 377 -18.77 -7.36 -29.13
C ASN A 377 -17.60 -6.46 -28.72
N LEU A 378 -16.55 -6.39 -29.54
CA LEU A 378 -15.42 -5.47 -29.30
C LEU A 378 -15.86 -4.01 -29.25
N ALA A 379 -16.74 -3.57 -30.16
CA ALA A 379 -17.23 -2.21 -30.16
C ALA A 379 -17.99 -1.84 -28.87
N GLU A 380 -18.80 -2.77 -28.34
CA GLU A 380 -19.50 -2.56 -27.06
C GLU A 380 -18.53 -2.60 -25.87
N LEU A 381 -17.50 -3.46 -25.88
CA LEU A 381 -16.43 -3.48 -24.87
C LEU A 381 -15.58 -2.20 -24.91
N ASP A 382 -15.28 -1.68 -26.09
CA ASP A 382 -14.54 -0.43 -26.27
C ASP A 382 -15.37 0.79 -25.84
N LEU A 383 -16.69 0.74 -26.03
CA LEU A 383 -17.59 1.73 -25.47
C LEU A 383 -17.60 1.68 -23.93
N LEU A 384 -17.59 0.48 -23.34
CA LEU A 384 -17.48 0.30 -21.89
C LEU A 384 -16.19 0.91 -21.31
N HIS A 385 -15.08 0.91 -22.06
CA HIS A 385 -13.84 1.58 -21.64
C HIS A 385 -13.98 3.09 -21.43
N GLN A 386 -14.99 3.72 -22.02
CA GLN A 386 -15.30 5.14 -21.78
C GLN A 386 -16.00 5.38 -20.43
N SER A 387 -16.10 4.35 -19.59
CA SER A 387 -16.63 4.44 -18.22
C SER A 387 -15.51 4.27 -17.18
N PRO A 388 -14.86 5.34 -16.71
CA PRO A 388 -13.84 5.24 -15.67
C PRO A 388 -14.37 4.73 -14.33
N ILE A 389 -15.65 5.00 -14.05
CA ILE A 389 -16.35 4.61 -12.82
C ILE A 389 -17.49 3.66 -13.20
N LEU A 390 -17.50 2.49 -12.56
CA LEU A 390 -18.60 1.54 -12.62
C LEU A 390 -19.32 1.46 -11.28
N LEU A 391 -20.65 1.38 -11.31
CA LEU A 391 -21.49 1.06 -10.16
C LEU A 391 -22.06 -0.34 -10.35
N ASN A 392 -21.73 -1.26 -9.46
CA ASN A 392 -22.36 -2.57 -9.41
C ASN A 392 -23.49 -2.58 -8.38
N LEU A 393 -24.72 -2.67 -8.88
CA LEU A 393 -25.95 -2.66 -8.11
C LEU A 393 -26.42 -4.07 -7.71
N ASP A 394 -25.75 -5.12 -8.21
CA ASP A 394 -26.03 -6.50 -7.83
C ASP A 394 -25.58 -6.71 -6.37
N GLN A 395 -26.54 -6.52 -5.45
CA GLN A 395 -26.28 -6.49 -4.03
C GLN A 395 -25.63 -7.78 -3.54
N ARG A 396 -24.65 -7.62 -2.65
CA ARG A 396 -24.02 -8.74 -1.94
C ARG A 396 -24.08 -8.50 -0.43
N PRO A 397 -24.18 -9.56 0.38
CA PRO A 397 -24.27 -9.39 1.82
C PRO A 397 -23.05 -8.66 2.39
N PHE A 398 -23.28 -7.66 3.24
CA PHE A 398 -22.20 -6.81 3.79
C PHE A 398 -21.19 -7.58 4.66
N TYR A 399 -21.61 -8.70 5.26
CA TYR A 399 -20.79 -9.53 6.15
C TYR A 399 -19.72 -10.36 5.42
N LEU A 400 -19.74 -10.41 4.09
CA LEU A 400 -18.69 -11.07 3.32
C LEU A 400 -17.37 -10.31 3.46
N GLU A 401 -16.25 -11.02 3.36
CA GLU A 401 -14.92 -10.42 3.36
C GLU A 401 -14.74 -9.46 2.17
N LEU A 402 -13.90 -8.42 2.30
CA LEU A 402 -13.69 -7.47 1.21
C LEU A 402 -13.22 -8.13 -0.08
N ALA A 403 -12.34 -9.13 0.05
CA ALA A 403 -11.83 -9.87 -1.09
C ALA A 403 -12.95 -10.64 -1.81
N GLU A 404 -13.95 -11.15 -1.10
CA GLU A 404 -15.10 -11.78 -1.75
C GLU A 404 -15.98 -10.74 -2.43
N LEU A 405 -16.29 -9.62 -1.76
CA LEU A 405 -17.14 -8.56 -2.30
C LEU A 405 -16.62 -8.02 -3.63
N ARG A 406 -15.32 -7.72 -3.73
CA ARG A 406 -14.68 -7.19 -4.95
C ARG A 406 -14.57 -8.16 -6.11
N GLN A 407 -14.78 -9.46 -5.88
CA GLN A 407 -14.68 -10.49 -6.92
C GLN A 407 -15.99 -10.62 -7.73
N ALA A 408 -16.96 -9.75 -7.46
CA ALA A 408 -18.15 -9.57 -8.27
C ALA A 408 -17.83 -8.92 -9.63
N GLU A 409 -18.85 -8.82 -10.47
CA GLU A 409 -18.74 -8.28 -11.81
C GLU A 409 -18.22 -6.83 -11.80
N ARG A 410 -17.22 -6.53 -12.62
CA ARG A 410 -16.53 -5.24 -12.65
C ARG A 410 -16.05 -4.83 -14.04
N GLY A 411 -16.71 -5.35 -15.08
CA GLY A 411 -16.44 -4.94 -16.46
C GLY A 411 -15.15 -5.56 -17.01
N THR A 412 -14.36 -4.77 -17.74
CA THR A 412 -13.19 -5.31 -18.47
C THR A 412 -11.92 -5.39 -17.61
N GLY A 413 -11.97 -4.99 -16.34
CA GLY A 413 -10.81 -4.85 -15.45
C GLY A 413 -9.96 -3.60 -15.72
N SER A 414 -10.19 -2.87 -16.81
CA SER A 414 -9.47 -1.62 -17.16
C SER A 414 -10.00 -0.37 -16.46
N HIS A 415 -11.09 -0.50 -15.69
CA HIS A 415 -11.76 0.63 -15.05
C HIS A 415 -10.99 1.15 -13.84
N ALA A 416 -10.98 2.47 -13.66
CA ALA A 416 -10.28 3.11 -12.55
C ALA A 416 -10.94 2.75 -11.22
N ILE A 417 -12.28 2.84 -11.16
CA ILE A 417 -13.08 2.60 -9.95
C ILE A 417 -14.25 1.66 -10.28
N THR A 418 -14.49 0.68 -9.41
CA THR A 418 -15.77 -0.04 -9.35
C THR A 418 -16.32 0.06 -7.94
N ILE A 419 -17.58 0.47 -7.81
CA ILE A 419 -18.26 0.64 -6.52
C ILE A 419 -19.32 -0.44 -6.40
N PHE A 420 -19.25 -1.26 -5.36
CA PHE A 420 -20.18 -2.34 -5.06
C PHE A 420 -21.15 -1.93 -3.96
N ASN A 421 -22.43 -2.16 -4.20
CA ASN A 421 -23.49 -1.96 -3.21
C ASN A 421 -23.65 -3.21 -2.34
N THR A 422 -23.57 -3.07 -1.02
CA THR A 422 -23.85 -4.19 -0.08
C THR A 422 -25.23 -4.11 0.57
N GLY A 423 -26.00 -3.06 0.25
CA GLY A 423 -27.26 -2.70 0.91
C GLY A 423 -27.07 -1.89 2.19
N GLU A 424 -25.94 -2.03 2.89
CA GLU A 424 -25.64 -1.32 4.15
C GLU A 424 -24.38 -0.45 4.09
N SER A 425 -23.49 -0.75 3.15
CA SER A 425 -22.21 -0.09 2.91
C SER A 425 -21.91 -0.08 1.41
N PHE A 426 -20.84 0.64 1.04
CA PHE A 426 -20.33 0.67 -0.32
C PHE A 426 -18.84 0.34 -0.32
N VAL A 427 -18.45 -0.63 -1.16
CA VAL A 427 -17.07 -1.05 -1.35
C VAL A 427 -16.53 -0.46 -2.64
N PHE A 428 -15.45 0.30 -2.54
CA PHE A 428 -14.72 0.87 -3.66
C PHE A 428 -13.52 -0.01 -3.99
N ASP A 429 -13.49 -0.57 -5.19
CA ASP A 429 -12.35 -1.30 -5.74
C ASP A 429 -11.60 -0.40 -6.73
N PHE A 430 -10.41 0.03 -6.32
CA PHE A 430 -9.57 0.97 -7.03
C PHE A 430 -8.43 0.26 -7.74
N SER A 431 -8.24 0.56 -9.02
CA SER A 431 -7.04 0.14 -9.73
C SER A 431 -5.81 0.85 -9.19
N HIS A 432 -4.80 0.09 -8.76
CA HIS A 432 -3.57 0.64 -8.19
C HIS A 432 -2.67 1.33 -9.25
N ILE A 433 -3.10 1.33 -10.52
CA ILE A 433 -2.54 2.17 -11.58
C ILE A 433 -2.93 3.64 -11.36
N PHE A 434 -4.17 3.90 -10.97
CA PHE A 434 -4.71 5.25 -10.82
C PHE A 434 -4.60 5.79 -9.39
N PHE A 435 -4.49 4.91 -8.41
CA PHE A 435 -4.58 5.26 -6.99
C PHE A 435 -3.53 4.52 -6.17
N ASP A 436 -2.99 5.19 -5.15
CA ASP A 436 -2.44 4.49 -3.99
C ASP A 436 -3.51 4.36 -2.91
N GLY A 437 -3.25 3.56 -1.87
CA GLY A 437 -4.22 3.31 -0.80
C GLY A 437 -4.63 4.55 -0.01
N THR A 438 -3.78 5.58 0.11
CA THR A 438 -4.11 6.79 0.87
C THR A 438 -5.03 7.71 0.07
N TRP A 439 -4.76 7.87 -1.23
CA TRP A 439 -5.64 8.62 -2.12
C TRP A 439 -6.94 7.88 -2.41
N GLY A 440 -6.90 6.56 -2.58
CA GLY A 440 -8.10 5.72 -2.70
C GLY A 440 -9.03 5.89 -1.48
N ALA A 441 -8.48 5.83 -0.26
CA ALA A 441 -9.23 6.08 0.96
C ALA A 441 -9.87 7.48 1.00
N ALA A 442 -9.07 8.51 0.71
CA ALA A 442 -9.56 9.89 0.68
C ALA A 442 -10.66 10.10 -0.36
N LEU A 443 -10.53 9.50 -1.55
CA LEU A 443 -11.51 9.63 -2.62
C LEU A 443 -12.79 8.86 -2.31
N ALA A 444 -12.70 7.66 -1.71
CA ALA A 444 -13.88 6.91 -1.26
C ALA A 444 -14.72 7.77 -0.30
N GLU A 445 -14.09 8.42 0.67
CA GLU A 445 -14.76 9.38 1.56
C GLU A 445 -15.41 10.54 0.80
N ILE A 446 -14.69 11.17 -0.14
CA ILE A 446 -15.21 12.32 -0.90
C ILE A 446 -16.44 11.91 -1.71
N ILE A 447 -16.39 10.79 -2.43
CA ILE A 447 -17.49 10.31 -3.26
C ILE A 447 -18.68 9.91 -2.38
N THR A 448 -18.45 9.22 -1.26
CA THR A 448 -19.51 8.85 -0.31
C THR A 448 -20.22 10.09 0.26
N ASN A 449 -19.47 11.12 0.62
CA ASN A 449 -20.06 12.37 1.12
C ASN A 449 -20.81 13.15 0.03
N GLU A 450 -20.33 13.13 -1.22
CA GLU A 450 -21.05 13.73 -2.35
C GLU A 450 -22.34 12.95 -2.68
N ALA A 451 -22.30 11.62 -2.68
CA ALA A 451 -23.50 10.78 -2.83
C ALA A 451 -24.50 11.08 -1.73
N THR A 452 -24.04 11.24 -0.49
CA THR A 452 -24.91 11.60 0.65
C THR A 452 -25.59 12.95 0.42
N ALA A 453 -24.87 13.96 -0.06
CA ALA A 453 -25.44 15.26 -0.39
C ALA A 453 -26.52 15.17 -1.48
N TRP A 454 -26.29 14.36 -2.52
CA TRP A 454 -27.31 14.06 -3.53
C TRP A 454 -28.51 13.33 -2.95
N GLY A 455 -28.30 12.37 -2.06
CA GLY A 455 -29.37 11.69 -1.35
C GLY A 455 -30.27 12.65 -0.59
N VAL A 456 -29.69 13.56 0.20
CA VAL A 456 -30.44 14.61 0.92
C VAL A 456 -31.25 15.48 -0.06
N TYR A 457 -30.66 15.90 -1.17
CA TYR A 457 -31.37 16.70 -2.18
C TYR A 457 -32.52 15.92 -2.83
N LEU A 458 -32.29 14.67 -3.25
CA LEU A 458 -33.30 13.84 -3.92
C LEU A 458 -34.50 13.53 -3.01
N ASN A 459 -34.29 13.44 -1.70
CA ASN A 459 -35.36 13.29 -0.71
C ASN A 459 -36.36 14.47 -0.72
N THR A 460 -35.95 15.64 -1.24
CA THR A 460 -36.82 16.83 -1.34
C THR A 460 -37.65 16.87 -2.63
N LEU A 461 -37.34 16.01 -3.59
CA LEU A 461 -38.00 15.99 -4.90
C LEU A 461 -39.26 15.11 -4.86
N PRO A 462 -40.26 15.40 -5.72
CA PRO A 462 -41.43 14.54 -5.84
C PRO A 462 -41.06 13.15 -6.37
N ASN A 463 -41.98 12.20 -6.25
CA ASN A 463 -41.84 10.87 -6.82
C ASN A 463 -41.59 10.92 -8.34
N ILE A 464 -40.83 9.94 -8.82
CA ILE A 464 -40.43 9.83 -10.23
C ILE A 464 -41.67 9.59 -11.11
N LEU A 465 -41.79 10.37 -12.18
CA LEU A 465 -42.73 10.13 -13.27
C LEU A 465 -42.20 9.03 -14.21
N PRO A 466 -43.06 8.29 -14.93
CA PRO A 466 -42.62 7.17 -15.76
C PRO A 466 -41.52 7.55 -16.76
N PRO A 467 -40.59 6.61 -17.06
CA PRO A 467 -39.32 6.91 -17.71
C PRO A 467 -39.52 7.52 -19.10
N SER A 468 -38.92 8.69 -19.34
CA SER A 468 -38.92 9.36 -20.64
C SER A 468 -37.60 9.24 -21.40
N ALA A 469 -36.49 8.96 -20.70
CA ALA A 469 -35.14 8.86 -21.26
C ALA A 469 -34.58 7.45 -21.10
N ALA A 470 -34.21 6.81 -22.22
CA ALA A 470 -33.59 5.50 -22.19
C ALA A 470 -32.07 5.61 -21.89
N PRO A 471 -31.51 4.77 -21.01
CA PRO A 471 -30.07 4.61 -20.88
C PRO A 471 -29.49 3.91 -22.11
N ARG A 472 -28.17 4.03 -22.33
CA ARG A 472 -27.48 3.23 -23.36
C ARG A 472 -27.14 1.85 -22.79
N ALA A 473 -27.90 0.83 -23.16
CA ALA A 473 -27.60 -0.55 -22.78
C ALA A 473 -26.59 -1.19 -23.74
N LEU A 474 -25.63 -1.96 -23.21
CA LEU A 474 -24.64 -2.70 -24.01
C LEU A 474 -25.20 -4.04 -24.47
N ASN A 475 -24.99 -4.38 -25.74
CA ASN A 475 -25.47 -5.63 -26.33
C ASN A 475 -24.30 -6.59 -26.60
N ILE A 476 -23.68 -7.09 -25.54
CA ILE A 476 -22.58 -8.05 -25.64
C ILE A 476 -23.17 -9.46 -25.66
N ARG A 477 -22.89 -10.22 -26.73
CA ARG A 477 -23.34 -11.62 -26.89
C ARG A 477 -22.19 -12.46 -27.41
N PHE A 478 -21.48 -13.11 -26.50
CA PHE A 478 -20.43 -14.04 -26.90
C PHE A 478 -21.04 -15.31 -27.50
N SER A 479 -20.49 -15.72 -28.64
CA SER A 479 -20.68 -17.05 -29.22
C SER A 479 -20.00 -18.11 -28.33
N ALA A 480 -20.35 -19.38 -28.55
CA ALA A 480 -19.72 -20.48 -27.82
C ALA A 480 -18.19 -20.54 -28.01
N ALA A 481 -17.70 -20.17 -29.20
CA ALA A 481 -16.27 -20.11 -29.48
C ALA A 481 -15.57 -18.97 -28.71
N GLU A 482 -16.19 -17.79 -28.63
CA GLU A 482 -15.68 -16.65 -27.86
C GLU A 482 -15.68 -16.96 -26.35
N LEU A 483 -16.74 -17.57 -25.82
CA LEU A 483 -16.79 -18.00 -24.42
C LEU A 483 -15.69 -19.03 -24.10
N SER A 484 -15.48 -20.01 -24.99
CA SER A 484 -14.40 -20.99 -24.84
C SER A 484 -13.02 -20.32 -24.83
N ALA A 485 -12.81 -19.30 -25.67
CA ALA A 485 -11.56 -18.54 -25.69
C ALA A 485 -11.33 -17.79 -24.37
N LEU A 486 -12.38 -17.16 -23.81
CA LEU A 486 -12.32 -16.46 -22.53
C LEU A 486 -12.06 -17.41 -21.36
N GLN A 487 -12.69 -18.58 -21.34
CA GLN A 487 -12.54 -19.57 -20.28
C GLN A 487 -11.18 -20.27 -20.27
N THR A 488 -10.55 -20.40 -21.44
CA THR A 488 -9.23 -21.05 -21.60
C THR A 488 -8.06 -20.06 -21.52
N ALA A 489 -8.35 -18.75 -21.48
CA ALA A 489 -7.34 -17.73 -21.34
C ALA A 489 -6.53 -17.91 -20.05
N PRO A 490 -5.20 -17.66 -20.06
CA PRO A 490 -4.42 -17.61 -18.84
C PRO A 490 -5.00 -16.57 -17.88
N THR A 491 -5.36 -16.98 -16.67
CA THR A 491 -5.91 -16.09 -15.64
C THR A 491 -4.85 -15.68 -14.63
N VAL A 492 -5.13 -14.59 -13.90
CA VAL A 492 -4.37 -14.21 -12.71
C VAL A 492 -4.42 -15.29 -11.63
N THR A 493 -3.42 -15.31 -10.75
CA THR A 493 -3.32 -16.26 -9.63
C THR A 493 -4.56 -16.16 -8.74
N ARG A 494 -5.09 -17.31 -8.34
CA ARG A 494 -6.20 -17.39 -7.37
C ARG A 494 -5.71 -16.94 -6.00
N GLU A 495 -6.62 -16.34 -5.25
CA GLU A 495 -6.37 -15.87 -3.89
C GLU A 495 -7.35 -16.47 -2.90
N ALA A 496 -6.89 -16.64 -1.67
CA ALA A 496 -7.73 -16.83 -0.49
C ALA A 496 -7.51 -15.64 0.43
N SER A 497 -8.52 -15.26 1.20
CA SER A 497 -8.49 -14.08 2.06
C SER A 497 -8.91 -14.41 3.49
N ALA A 498 -8.60 -13.49 4.39
CA ALA A 498 -9.10 -13.47 5.76
C ALA A 498 -9.11 -12.04 6.29
N GLU A 499 -9.98 -11.78 7.26
CA GLU A 499 -10.05 -10.50 7.99
C GLU A 499 -10.00 -10.74 9.51
N THR A 500 -9.45 -9.81 10.27
CA THR A 500 -9.47 -9.83 11.74
C THR A 500 -9.51 -8.43 12.34
N GLU A 501 -10.20 -8.32 13.48
CA GLU A 501 -10.29 -7.12 14.31
C GLU A 501 -9.66 -7.35 15.70
N SER A 502 -9.05 -8.51 15.91
CA SER A 502 -8.66 -8.98 17.25
C SER A 502 -7.41 -8.28 17.84
N ILE A 503 -6.80 -7.35 17.11
CA ILE A 503 -5.60 -6.63 17.58
C ILE A 503 -5.98 -5.63 18.65
N ASN A 504 -5.33 -5.71 19.81
CA ASN A 504 -5.52 -4.76 20.88
C ASN A 504 -4.66 -3.50 20.66
N LEU A 505 -5.19 -2.56 19.89
CA LEU A 505 -4.51 -1.30 19.59
C LEU A 505 -4.22 -0.47 20.85
N GLN A 506 -5.11 -0.49 21.84
CA GLN A 506 -4.91 0.25 23.09
C GLN A 506 -3.64 -0.20 23.81
N ASN A 507 -3.38 -1.52 23.85
CA ASN A 507 -2.17 -2.08 24.43
C ASN A 507 -0.91 -1.70 23.64
N LEU A 508 -0.98 -1.67 22.31
CA LEU A 508 0.11 -1.18 21.45
C LEU A 508 0.43 0.29 21.73
N LEU A 509 -0.59 1.15 21.82
CA LEU A 509 -0.43 2.56 22.12
C LEU A 509 0.10 2.79 23.55
N ALA A 510 -0.38 2.01 24.52
CA ALA A 510 0.13 2.03 25.90
C ALA A 510 1.60 1.62 25.95
N LEU A 511 1.99 0.54 25.26
CA LEU A 511 3.39 0.12 25.17
C LEU A 511 4.27 1.24 24.60
N ARG A 512 3.85 1.89 23.52
CA ARG A 512 4.60 3.02 22.93
C ARG A 512 4.75 4.19 23.89
N ARG A 513 3.73 4.50 24.69
CA ARG A 513 3.82 5.53 25.75
C ARG A 513 4.85 5.13 26.81
N ILE A 514 4.86 3.88 27.25
CA ILE A 514 5.81 3.37 28.24
C ILE A 514 7.24 3.40 27.68
N PHE A 515 7.46 2.95 26.44
CA PHE A 515 8.77 3.03 25.79
C PHE A 515 9.29 4.46 25.75
N LYS A 516 8.46 5.42 25.33
CA LYS A 516 8.84 6.83 25.31
C LYS A 516 9.19 7.38 26.70
N LEU A 517 8.41 7.03 27.72
CA LEU A 517 8.67 7.48 29.10
C LEU A 517 9.97 6.90 29.67
N ARG A 518 10.31 5.68 29.29
CA ARG A 518 11.52 5.00 29.76
C ARG A 518 12.76 5.45 29.02
N ASN A 519 12.69 5.50 27.68
CA ASN A 519 13.83 5.83 26.84
C ASN A 519 13.35 6.36 25.48
N ASP A 520 13.63 7.63 25.20
CA ASP A 520 13.30 8.29 23.94
C ASP A 520 14.02 7.67 22.71
N LEU A 521 15.01 6.79 22.92
CA LEU A 521 15.69 6.03 21.86
C LEU A 521 14.88 4.81 21.37
N ILE A 522 13.93 4.29 22.16
CA ILE A 522 13.05 3.18 21.72
C ILE A 522 11.92 3.74 20.86
N GLN A 523 12.26 4.13 19.63
CA GLN A 523 11.35 4.77 18.68
C GLN A 523 10.66 3.77 17.75
N LEU A 524 9.83 2.89 18.33
CA LEU A 524 9.00 1.98 17.54
C LEU A 524 7.61 2.59 17.28
N THR A 525 7.24 2.71 16.00
CA THR A 525 5.87 3.06 15.60
C THR A 525 4.97 1.83 15.66
N VAL A 526 3.64 2.03 15.58
CA VAL A 526 2.69 0.92 15.48
C VAL A 526 3.00 0.05 14.26
N ASN A 527 3.34 0.67 13.13
CA ASN A 527 3.71 -0.06 11.92
C ASN A 527 4.99 -0.88 12.10
N ASP A 528 5.96 -0.38 12.87
CA ASP A 528 7.20 -1.12 13.16
C ASP A 528 6.92 -2.35 14.00
N LEU A 529 6.04 -2.24 15.00
CA LEU A 529 5.63 -3.38 15.83
C LEU A 529 4.87 -4.44 15.01
N LEU A 530 4.02 -4.02 14.08
CA LEU A 530 3.29 -4.93 13.19
C LEU A 530 4.26 -5.71 12.27
N VAL A 531 5.22 -5.03 11.65
CA VAL A 531 6.20 -5.64 10.74
C VAL A 531 7.22 -6.48 11.50
N LEU A 532 7.70 -6.00 12.65
CA LEU A 532 8.58 -6.76 13.54
C LEU A 532 7.93 -8.07 13.95
N TYR A 533 6.70 -8.01 14.46
CA TYR A 533 6.01 -9.21 14.88
C TYR A 533 5.64 -10.11 13.69
N ARG A 534 5.38 -9.55 12.50
CA ARG A 534 5.18 -10.36 11.28
C ARG A 534 6.40 -11.24 10.99
N ALA A 535 7.60 -10.70 11.15
CA ALA A 535 8.83 -11.48 10.99
C ALA A 535 8.97 -12.55 12.08
N ILE A 536 8.65 -12.23 13.34
CA ILE A 536 8.62 -13.21 14.46
C ILE A 536 7.62 -14.34 14.17
N HIS A 537 6.41 -13.97 13.76
CA HIS A 537 5.31 -14.88 13.46
C HIS A 537 5.67 -15.88 12.35
N ALA A 538 6.53 -15.51 11.41
CA ALA A 538 7.03 -16.46 10.42
C ALA A 538 7.66 -17.68 11.10
N PHE A 539 8.46 -17.49 12.16
CA PHE A 539 9.13 -18.58 12.88
C PHE A 539 8.26 -19.24 13.96
N THR A 540 7.36 -18.48 14.58
CA THR A 540 6.60 -18.93 15.75
C THR A 540 5.22 -19.48 15.43
N TYR A 541 4.69 -19.24 14.23
CA TYR A 541 3.38 -19.77 13.82
C TYR A 541 3.35 -21.30 13.97
N ARG A 542 2.22 -21.80 14.50
CA ARG A 542 1.89 -23.22 14.57
C ARG A 542 0.45 -23.37 14.10
N PRO A 543 0.18 -24.14 13.03
CA PRO A 543 -1.18 -24.31 12.52
C PRO A 543 -2.05 -25.10 13.50
N ASP A 544 -3.37 -24.87 13.46
CA ASP A 544 -4.34 -25.71 14.17
C ASP A 544 -4.17 -27.18 13.76
N ALA A 545 -4.04 -28.07 14.76
CA ALA A 545 -3.89 -29.50 14.55
C ALA A 545 -5.02 -30.12 13.71
N ARG A 546 -6.24 -29.58 13.80
CA ARG A 546 -7.38 -30.00 12.97
C ARG A 546 -7.18 -29.65 11.50
N LEU A 547 -6.63 -28.48 11.18
CA LEU A 547 -6.33 -28.11 9.79
C LEU A 547 -5.26 -29.00 9.19
N VAL A 548 -4.23 -29.32 9.98
CA VAL A 548 -3.20 -30.27 9.57
C VAL A 548 -3.81 -31.65 9.31
N GLN A 549 -4.75 -32.10 10.16
CA GLN A 549 -5.44 -33.36 9.97
C GLN A 549 -6.32 -33.36 8.71
N ASP A 550 -7.11 -32.30 8.51
CA ASP A 550 -7.95 -32.14 7.30
C ASP A 550 -7.09 -32.24 6.03
N LEU A 551 -5.89 -31.64 6.02
CA LEU A 551 -4.95 -31.74 4.90
C LEU A 551 -4.37 -33.16 4.74
N ARG A 552 -4.06 -33.85 5.85
CA ARG A 552 -3.57 -35.24 5.79
C ARG A 552 -4.63 -36.19 5.25
N ASP A 553 -5.89 -35.98 5.58
CA ASP A 553 -7.00 -36.79 5.08
C ASP A 553 -7.10 -36.69 3.54
N LEU A 554 -6.78 -35.52 2.97
CA LEU A 554 -6.71 -35.31 1.52
C LEU A 554 -5.54 -36.04 0.83
N LEU A 555 -4.54 -36.55 1.55
CA LEU A 555 -3.47 -37.35 0.94
C LEU A 555 -3.97 -38.72 0.44
N GLY A 556 -5.09 -39.20 1.00
CA GLY A 556 -5.70 -40.48 0.67
C GLY A 556 -6.31 -40.54 -0.75
N ASP A 557 -6.70 -39.41 -1.33
CA ASP A 557 -7.24 -39.33 -2.68
C ASP A 557 -6.18 -38.81 -3.67
N GLU A 558 -6.00 -39.53 -4.77
CA GLU A 558 -5.05 -39.19 -5.84
C GLU A 558 -5.31 -37.82 -6.45
N ARG A 559 -6.58 -37.39 -6.52
CA ARG A 559 -6.96 -36.08 -7.07
C ARG A 559 -6.54 -34.91 -6.19
N THR A 560 -6.52 -35.11 -4.87
CA THR A 560 -6.24 -34.04 -3.88
C THR A 560 -4.83 -34.10 -3.31
N ARG A 561 -4.13 -35.23 -3.47
CA ARG A 561 -2.80 -35.48 -2.91
C ARG A 561 -1.80 -34.37 -3.19
N ALA A 562 -1.62 -33.95 -4.45
CA ALA A 562 -0.65 -32.92 -4.80
C ALA A 562 -0.95 -31.57 -4.11
N ALA A 563 -2.23 -31.19 -4.02
CA ALA A 563 -2.65 -29.96 -3.35
C ALA A 563 -2.40 -30.04 -1.83
N ALA A 564 -2.65 -31.21 -1.23
CA ALA A 564 -2.42 -31.47 0.18
C ALA A 564 -0.92 -31.49 0.54
N GLU A 565 -0.09 -32.13 -0.26
CA GLU A 565 1.37 -32.13 -0.10
C GLU A 565 1.93 -30.72 -0.16
N GLN A 566 1.49 -29.92 -1.12
CA GLN A 566 1.90 -28.52 -1.25
C GLN A 566 1.46 -27.67 -0.05
N ALA A 567 0.24 -27.86 0.44
CA ALA A 567 -0.27 -27.15 1.62
C ALA A 567 0.52 -27.55 2.89
N LEU A 568 0.75 -28.84 3.11
CA LEU A 568 1.52 -29.35 4.24
C LEU A 568 2.99 -28.87 4.19
N ALA A 569 3.60 -28.82 3.00
CA ALA A 569 4.96 -28.30 2.84
C ALA A 569 5.08 -26.81 3.22
N VAL A 570 4.03 -26.02 2.97
CA VAL A 570 3.98 -24.60 3.38
C VAL A 570 3.84 -24.44 4.90
N LEU A 571 3.24 -25.43 5.57
CA LEU A 571 3.09 -25.46 7.03
C LEU A 571 4.32 -26.03 7.76
N ASP A 572 5.27 -26.62 7.04
CA ASP A 572 6.47 -27.23 7.62
C ASP A 572 7.48 -26.15 8.06
N HIS A 573 7.83 -26.18 9.35
CA HIS A 573 8.73 -25.22 9.99
C HIS A 573 10.22 -25.45 9.69
N THR A 574 10.58 -26.53 9.01
CA THR A 574 11.97 -26.82 8.66
C THR A 574 12.54 -25.89 7.58
N ASN A 575 11.67 -25.16 6.86
CA ASN A 575 12.03 -24.31 5.73
C ASN A 575 11.67 -22.82 5.93
N THR A 576 11.48 -22.41 7.18
CA THR A 576 10.97 -21.07 7.50
C THR A 576 12.04 -20.00 7.31
N ALA A 577 11.80 -19.09 6.37
CA ALA A 577 12.66 -17.94 6.10
C ALA A 577 12.03 -16.65 6.62
N ASN A 578 12.87 -15.75 7.10
CA ASN A 578 12.48 -14.40 7.45
C ASN A 578 11.95 -13.65 6.21
N PRO A 579 10.69 -13.19 6.20
CA PRO A 579 10.08 -12.67 4.99
C PRO A 579 10.62 -11.29 4.61
N SER A 580 10.96 -11.12 3.34
CA SER A 580 11.21 -9.80 2.76
C SER A 580 9.88 -9.11 2.42
N SER A 581 9.59 -8.01 3.10
CA SER A 581 8.34 -7.25 2.97
C SER A 581 8.55 -5.98 2.15
N LEU A 582 7.76 -5.80 1.10
CA LEU A 582 7.63 -4.52 0.42
C LEU A 582 6.64 -3.64 1.19
N ILE A 583 7.15 -2.51 1.67
CA ILE A 583 6.41 -1.50 2.42
C ILE A 583 6.27 -0.27 1.51
N PRO A 584 5.05 0.12 1.12
CA PRO A 584 4.82 1.36 0.40
C PRO A 584 5.07 2.57 1.32
N VAL A 585 6.01 3.44 0.97
CA VAL A 585 6.34 4.66 1.72
C VAL A 585 5.79 5.88 0.98
N ASP A 586 5.03 6.73 1.68
CA ASP A 586 4.48 7.96 1.09
C ASP A 586 5.61 8.90 0.63
N ALA A 587 5.72 9.08 -0.69
CA ALA A 587 6.68 9.98 -1.33
C ALA A 587 6.04 11.33 -1.69
N SER A 588 4.72 11.40 -1.69
CA SER A 588 3.98 12.52 -2.25
C SER A 588 4.17 13.83 -1.48
N GLN A 589 4.59 13.78 -0.21
CA GLN A 589 4.97 14.99 0.53
C GLN A 589 6.23 15.68 -0.01
N GLN A 590 7.15 14.92 -0.61
CA GLN A 590 8.36 15.48 -1.23
C GLN A 590 8.13 15.76 -2.71
N THR A 591 7.49 14.82 -3.40
CA THR A 591 7.23 14.92 -4.83
C THR A 591 5.87 14.28 -5.13
N PRO A 592 4.77 15.06 -5.22
CA PRO A 592 3.41 14.53 -5.34
C PRO A 592 3.23 13.51 -6.46
N ARG A 593 3.88 13.73 -7.61
CA ARG A 593 3.83 12.84 -8.79
C ARG A 593 4.52 11.48 -8.62
N ASP A 594 5.34 11.32 -7.60
CA ASP A 594 5.96 10.02 -7.32
C ASP A 594 5.04 9.12 -6.50
N ARG A 595 4.04 9.71 -5.82
CA ARG A 595 3.03 9.07 -4.95
C ARG A 595 3.65 8.25 -3.81
N VAL A 596 4.25 7.12 -4.15
CA VAL A 596 4.75 6.11 -3.24
C VAL A 596 6.09 5.57 -3.72
N HIS A 597 7.04 5.47 -2.80
CA HIS A 597 8.29 4.72 -3.00
C HIS A 597 8.20 3.38 -2.29
N PRO A 598 8.34 2.24 -2.99
CA PRO A 598 8.44 0.97 -2.31
C PRO A 598 9.79 0.85 -1.60
N MET A 599 9.72 0.30 -0.41
CA MET A 599 10.85 -0.07 0.42
C MET A 599 10.78 -1.57 0.68
N THR A 600 11.77 -2.31 0.21
CA THR A 600 11.89 -3.73 0.55
C THR A 600 12.70 -3.86 1.84
N PHE A 601 12.09 -4.49 2.84
CA PHE A 601 12.63 -4.57 4.19
C PHE A 601 12.54 -5.98 4.76
N GLN A 602 13.61 -6.41 5.39
CA GLN A 602 13.69 -7.65 6.14
C GLN A 602 14.14 -7.29 7.56
N VAL A 603 13.40 -7.79 8.55
CA VAL A 603 13.67 -7.49 9.96
C VAL A 603 14.93 -8.24 10.39
N PRO A 604 15.92 -7.61 11.03
CA PRO A 604 17.16 -8.29 11.41
C PRO A 604 16.96 -9.21 12.65
N ILE A 605 16.17 -10.28 12.52
CA ILE A 605 15.82 -11.17 13.63
C ILE A 605 17.02 -11.96 14.14
N HIS A 606 17.82 -12.52 13.23
CA HIS A 606 18.95 -13.37 13.61
C HIS A 606 20.13 -12.53 14.06
N GLU A 607 20.40 -11.44 13.37
CA GLU A 607 21.51 -10.53 13.63
C GLU A 607 21.38 -9.84 14.99
N LEU A 608 20.14 -9.63 15.45
CA LEU A 608 19.85 -9.07 16.77
C LEU A 608 19.41 -10.12 17.80
N HIS A 609 19.50 -11.43 17.48
CA HIS A 609 19.09 -12.55 18.34
C HIS A 609 17.71 -12.38 19.00
N LEU A 610 16.75 -11.74 18.30
CA LEU A 610 15.53 -11.22 18.93
C LEU A 610 14.62 -12.31 19.52
N LEU A 611 14.59 -13.51 18.91
CA LEU A 611 13.76 -14.62 19.39
C LEU A 611 14.32 -15.20 20.69
N ASP A 612 15.60 -15.56 20.69
CA ASP A 612 16.27 -16.17 21.84
C ASP A 612 16.29 -15.20 23.02
N LEU A 613 16.59 -13.92 22.77
CA LEU A 613 16.56 -12.88 23.79
C LEU A 613 15.16 -12.67 24.37
N HIS A 614 14.12 -12.67 23.54
CA HIS A 614 12.75 -12.54 24.03
C HIS A 614 12.40 -13.69 24.98
N GLU A 615 12.67 -14.93 24.59
CA GLU A 615 12.39 -16.11 25.42
C GLU A 615 13.16 -16.08 26.75
N GLN A 616 14.46 -15.77 26.70
CA GLN A 616 15.31 -15.65 27.90
C GLN A 616 14.78 -14.58 28.87
N VAL A 617 14.42 -13.40 28.37
CA VAL A 617 13.88 -12.31 29.21
C VAL A 617 12.53 -12.68 29.80
N VAL A 618 11.63 -13.33 29.04
CA VAL A 618 10.34 -13.80 29.58
C VAL A 618 10.59 -14.82 30.68
N SER A 619 11.50 -15.77 30.46
CA SER A 619 11.85 -16.80 31.43
C SER A 619 12.41 -16.20 32.72
N ALA A 620 13.41 -15.31 32.60
CA ALA A 620 14.01 -14.61 33.74
C ALA A 620 13.00 -13.75 34.50
N LEU A 621 12.08 -13.07 33.80
CA LEU A 621 10.99 -12.32 34.42
C LEU A 621 10.05 -13.23 35.24
N ASN A 622 9.71 -14.40 34.69
CA ASN A 622 8.86 -15.36 35.39
C ASN A 622 9.59 -15.95 36.60
N HIS A 623 10.88 -16.28 36.47
CA HIS A 623 11.73 -16.75 37.57
C HIS A 623 11.81 -15.72 38.70
N TYR A 624 12.15 -14.46 38.38
CA TYR A 624 12.15 -13.35 39.33
C TYR A 624 10.81 -13.18 40.07
N LYS A 625 9.69 -13.33 39.37
CA LYS A 625 8.35 -13.20 39.98
C LYS A 625 8.00 -14.37 40.90
N GLN A 626 8.59 -15.54 40.69
CA GLN A 626 8.32 -16.75 41.47
C GLN A 626 9.36 -16.99 42.57
N ALA A 627 10.53 -16.34 42.50
CA ALA A 627 11.61 -16.49 43.47
C ALA A 627 11.22 -16.00 44.88
N THR A 628 11.42 -16.86 45.88
CA THR A 628 11.17 -16.55 47.30
C THR A 628 12.44 -16.34 48.12
N TYR A 629 13.54 -17.03 47.82
CA TYR A 629 14.77 -17.01 48.63
C TYR A 629 15.96 -16.28 47.96
N ASP A 630 16.03 -16.21 46.62
CA ASP A 630 17.14 -15.57 45.86
C ASP A 630 16.64 -14.46 44.93
N ARG A 631 15.68 -13.68 45.41
CA ARG A 631 14.93 -12.72 44.57
C ARG A 631 15.79 -11.58 44.00
N ASP A 632 16.85 -11.18 44.70
CA ASP A 632 17.74 -10.12 44.23
C ASP A 632 18.65 -10.60 43.09
N GLU A 633 19.17 -11.82 43.17
CA GLU A 633 19.97 -12.45 42.09
C GLU A 633 19.08 -12.69 40.85
N ALA A 634 17.90 -13.27 41.04
CA ALA A 634 16.92 -13.45 39.97
C ALA A 634 16.46 -12.11 39.35
N TYR A 635 16.42 -11.02 40.15
CA TYR A 635 16.14 -9.69 39.60
C TYR A 635 17.31 -9.16 38.78
N GLN A 636 18.56 -9.34 39.22
CA GLN A 636 19.75 -8.89 38.49
C GLN A 636 19.84 -9.56 37.11
N GLU A 637 19.65 -10.89 37.06
CA GLU A 637 19.60 -11.63 35.80
C GLU A 637 18.51 -11.09 34.86
N PHE A 638 17.29 -10.88 35.38
CA PHE A 638 16.21 -10.28 34.61
C PHE A 638 16.54 -8.86 34.13
N ASP A 639 17.11 -8.02 34.98
CA ASP A 639 17.42 -6.61 34.67
C ASP A 639 18.48 -6.51 33.56
N GLU A 640 19.52 -7.35 33.60
CA GLU A 640 20.55 -7.43 32.57
C GLU A 640 19.97 -7.89 31.22
N LEU A 641 19.24 -9.00 31.20
CA LEU A 641 18.62 -9.52 29.99
C LEU A 641 17.61 -8.53 29.40
N GLN A 642 16.80 -7.89 30.25
CA GLN A 642 15.82 -6.90 29.84
C GLN A 642 16.48 -5.69 29.17
N ARG A 643 17.54 -5.13 29.76
CA ARG A 643 18.28 -4.01 29.16
C ARG A 643 18.83 -4.40 27.80
N HIS A 644 19.42 -5.58 27.68
CA HIS A 644 19.98 -6.07 26.43
C HIS A 644 18.90 -6.19 25.35
N TYR A 645 17.75 -6.77 25.69
CA TYR A 645 16.65 -6.93 24.76
C TYR A 645 16.00 -5.60 24.34
N LEU A 646 15.81 -4.66 25.28
CA LEU A 646 15.30 -3.33 24.95
C LEU A 646 16.27 -2.51 24.09
N ALA A 647 17.59 -2.69 24.28
CA ALA A 647 18.60 -2.10 23.42
C ALA A 647 18.54 -2.68 21.99
N ALA A 648 18.36 -4.00 21.84
CA ALA A 648 18.16 -4.63 20.54
C ALA A 648 16.89 -4.09 19.84
N LEU A 649 15.79 -3.89 20.57
CA LEU A 649 14.57 -3.26 20.04
C LEU A 649 14.78 -1.79 19.64
N ALA A 650 15.58 -1.03 20.40
CA ALA A 650 15.95 0.34 20.04
C ALA A 650 16.76 0.38 18.73
N GLY A 651 17.75 -0.51 18.60
CA GLY A 651 18.53 -0.67 17.37
C GLY A 651 17.66 -1.03 16.17
N CYS A 652 16.70 -1.95 16.36
CA CYS A 652 15.70 -2.28 15.33
C CYS A 652 14.87 -1.05 14.91
N GLY A 653 14.40 -0.25 15.87
CA GLY A 653 13.66 0.99 15.62
C GLY A 653 14.47 2.02 14.82
N LEU A 654 15.77 2.15 15.11
CA LEU A 654 16.67 3.02 14.35
C LEU A 654 16.80 2.56 12.90
N VAL A 655 16.98 1.26 12.67
CA VAL A 655 17.05 0.66 11.32
C VAL A 655 15.76 0.93 10.54
N PHE A 656 14.59 0.75 11.17
CA PHE A 656 13.30 1.09 10.56
C PHE A 656 13.20 2.58 10.17
N SER A 657 13.58 3.49 11.08
CA SER A 657 13.52 4.94 10.81
C SER A 657 14.38 5.30 9.61
N ARG A 658 15.63 4.82 9.57
CA ARG A 658 16.58 5.13 8.49
C ARG A 658 16.15 4.53 7.16
N ALA A 659 15.66 3.29 7.15
CA ALA A 659 15.14 2.68 5.93
C ALA A 659 13.99 3.52 5.34
N LYS A 660 13.06 4.00 6.18
CA LYS A 660 11.95 4.87 5.75
C LYS A 660 12.42 6.23 5.26
N GLU A 661 13.42 6.84 5.90
CA GLU A 661 14.00 8.11 5.46
C GLU A 661 14.66 7.99 4.08
N ILE A 662 15.47 6.94 3.86
CA ILE A 662 16.09 6.63 2.57
C ILE A 662 15.02 6.39 1.50
N ALA A 663 13.97 5.65 1.84
CA ALA A 663 12.86 5.38 0.93
C ALA A 663 12.06 6.66 0.60
N ALA A 664 11.76 7.50 1.58
CA ALA A 664 11.05 8.77 1.38
C ALA A 664 11.81 9.70 0.41
N LEU A 665 13.15 9.67 0.46
CA LEU A 665 14.03 10.40 -0.46
C LEU A 665 14.15 9.77 -1.87
N GLY A 666 13.46 8.65 -2.13
CA GLY A 666 13.54 7.94 -3.42
C GLY A 666 14.88 7.28 -3.67
N ALA A 667 15.61 6.92 -2.61
CA ALA A 667 16.92 6.29 -2.66
C ALA A 667 16.90 4.79 -2.31
N SER A 668 15.70 4.18 -2.24
CA SER A 668 15.56 2.75 -2.00
C SER A 668 16.10 1.92 -3.19
N ASN A 669 16.47 0.66 -2.93
CA ASN A 669 16.92 -0.28 -3.97
C ASN A 669 15.91 -0.44 -5.10
N SER A 670 14.61 -0.45 -4.76
CA SER A 670 13.52 -0.55 -5.73
C SER A 670 13.46 0.68 -6.65
N VAL A 671 13.54 1.90 -6.11
CA VAL A 671 13.55 3.13 -6.92
C VAL A 671 14.86 3.26 -7.71
N GLY A 672 16.00 2.86 -7.12
CA GLY A 672 17.28 2.77 -7.82
C GLY A 672 17.23 1.84 -9.03
N THR A 673 16.55 0.69 -8.91
CA THR A 673 16.32 -0.24 -10.03
C THR A 673 15.49 0.44 -11.13
N ILE A 674 14.42 1.15 -10.79
CA ILE A 674 13.60 1.88 -11.77
C ILE A 674 14.44 2.92 -12.52
N ARG A 675 15.31 3.65 -11.82
CA ARG A 675 16.24 4.60 -12.44
C ARG A 675 17.24 3.91 -13.37
N LEU A 676 17.74 2.72 -13.01
CA LEU A 676 18.63 1.94 -13.87
C LEU A 676 17.93 1.43 -15.13
N LEU A 677 16.61 1.20 -15.06
CA LEU A 677 15.79 0.80 -16.21
C LEU A 677 15.35 1.98 -17.09
N ALA A 678 15.52 3.21 -16.62
CA ALA A 678 15.16 4.43 -17.34
C ALA A 678 15.81 4.47 -18.74
N HIS A 679 15.05 4.93 -19.74
CA HIS A 679 15.45 5.06 -21.14
C HIS A 679 15.85 3.76 -21.87
N LEU A 680 15.87 2.60 -21.22
CA LEU A 680 16.07 1.33 -21.91
C LEU A 680 14.89 1.04 -22.85
N PRO A 681 15.12 0.42 -24.03
CA PRO A 681 14.04 -0.10 -24.84
C PRO A 681 13.17 -1.09 -24.05
N VAL A 682 11.85 -1.04 -24.23
CA VAL A 682 10.86 -1.89 -23.52
C VAL A 682 11.24 -3.39 -23.53
N PRO A 683 11.73 -3.99 -24.64
CA PRO A 683 12.16 -5.40 -24.63
C PRO A 683 13.30 -5.69 -23.65
N LEU A 684 14.22 -4.74 -23.43
CA LEU A 684 15.35 -4.89 -22.52
C LEU A 684 14.95 -4.67 -21.06
N GLN A 685 14.06 -3.69 -20.80
CA GLN A 685 13.45 -3.51 -19.48
C GLN A 685 12.78 -4.80 -18.99
N ARG A 686 12.19 -5.57 -19.92
CA ARG A 686 11.53 -6.87 -19.65
C ARG A 686 12.46 -8.03 -19.41
N LEU A 687 13.53 -8.11 -20.20
CA LEU A 687 14.56 -9.11 -19.95
C LEU A 687 15.03 -8.98 -18.51
N LEU A 688 15.26 -7.74 -18.08
CA LEU A 688 15.72 -7.38 -16.74
C LEU A 688 14.64 -7.54 -15.67
N ASP A 689 13.37 -7.21 -15.93
CA ASP A 689 12.26 -7.39 -14.98
C ASP A 689 11.90 -8.86 -14.72
N LYS A 690 12.20 -9.75 -15.68
CA LYS A 690 12.11 -11.21 -15.49
C LYS A 690 13.28 -11.80 -14.70
N ILE A 691 14.39 -11.10 -14.53
CA ILE A 691 15.55 -11.61 -13.78
C ILE A 691 15.21 -11.77 -12.29
N PRO A 692 14.59 -10.79 -11.59
CA PRO A 692 14.14 -10.99 -10.21
C PRO A 692 13.29 -12.24 -10.04
N ASN A 693 12.35 -12.51 -10.95
CA ASN A 693 11.49 -13.69 -10.85
C ASN A 693 12.24 -15.02 -10.99
N ARG A 694 13.45 -15.00 -11.55
CA ARG A 694 14.32 -16.20 -11.71
C ARG A 694 15.30 -16.38 -10.56
N PHE A 695 15.47 -15.37 -9.71
CA PHE A 695 16.45 -15.39 -8.61
C PHE A 695 15.83 -14.80 -7.34
N ASP A 696 15.50 -15.68 -6.40
CA ASP A 696 14.86 -15.33 -5.13
C ASP A 696 15.53 -14.17 -4.39
N VAL A 697 16.87 -14.15 -4.35
CA VAL A 697 17.65 -13.08 -3.68
C VAL A 697 17.43 -11.71 -4.33
N LEU A 698 17.34 -11.67 -5.67
CA LEU A 698 17.11 -10.42 -6.39
C LEU A 698 15.64 -9.98 -6.28
N ASN A 699 14.70 -10.93 -6.28
CA ASN A 699 13.31 -10.66 -5.96
C ASN A 699 13.16 -10.05 -4.55
N ASP A 700 13.81 -10.67 -3.56
CA ASP A 700 13.76 -10.26 -2.16
C ASP A 700 14.41 -8.91 -1.90
N LEU A 701 15.32 -8.47 -2.78
CA LEU A 701 15.94 -7.15 -2.71
C LEU A 701 15.08 -6.06 -3.35
N ILE A 702 14.42 -6.37 -4.47
CA ILE A 702 13.81 -5.37 -5.36
C ILE A 702 12.29 -5.30 -5.19
N LYS A 703 11.61 -6.45 -5.12
CA LYS A 703 10.14 -6.55 -5.12
C LYS A 703 9.56 -7.06 -3.80
N GLY A 704 10.34 -7.78 -3.00
CA GLY A 704 9.87 -8.48 -1.80
C GLY A 704 9.00 -9.70 -2.13
N ARG A 705 8.74 -10.54 -1.11
CA ARG A 705 7.81 -11.69 -1.19
C ARG A 705 6.43 -11.37 -0.65
N GLU A 706 6.32 -10.30 0.14
CA GLU A 706 5.07 -9.85 0.74
C GLU A 706 4.86 -8.36 0.49
N VAL A 707 3.62 -7.91 0.47
CA VAL A 707 3.29 -6.48 0.55
C VAL A 707 2.70 -6.21 1.92
N PHE A 708 3.21 -5.20 2.62
CA PHE A 708 2.65 -4.75 3.89
C PHE A 708 2.21 -3.30 3.76
N SER A 709 0.91 -3.06 3.65
CA SER A 709 0.33 -1.74 3.43
C SER A 709 -0.56 -1.33 4.59
N ASN A 710 -0.29 -0.16 5.14
CA ASN A 710 -1.01 0.41 6.26
C ASN A 710 -1.37 1.85 5.93
N ILE A 711 -2.67 2.15 5.84
CA ILE A 711 -3.15 3.52 5.57
C ILE A 711 -3.31 4.35 6.84
N GLY A 712 -3.02 3.76 8.00
CA GLY A 712 -3.04 4.41 9.30
C GLY A 712 -4.42 4.54 9.92
N MET A 713 -4.50 5.42 10.91
CA MET A 713 -5.75 5.78 11.57
C MET A 713 -6.45 6.86 10.77
N VAL A 714 -7.72 6.61 10.43
CA VAL A 714 -8.55 7.59 9.74
C VAL A 714 -8.96 8.72 10.67
N ALA A 715 -9.46 9.82 10.12
CA ALA A 715 -9.99 10.93 10.93
C ALA A 715 -11.20 10.45 11.76
N SER A 716 -11.42 11.06 12.93
CA SER A 716 -12.51 10.68 13.86
C SER A 716 -13.93 10.85 13.30
N ASN A 717 -14.07 11.52 12.16
CA ASN A 717 -15.32 11.72 11.43
C ASN A 717 -15.39 10.94 10.11
N SER A 718 -14.38 10.11 9.82
CA SER A 718 -14.38 9.22 8.66
C SER A 718 -15.38 8.08 8.87
N THR A 719 -15.86 7.58 7.74
CA THR A 719 -16.80 6.48 7.57
C THR A 719 -16.13 5.26 6.92
N LEU A 720 -14.81 5.28 6.74
CA LEU A 720 -14.01 4.16 6.27
C LEU A 720 -13.95 3.06 7.34
N LEU A 721 -14.25 1.83 6.94
CA LEU A 721 -14.34 0.69 7.85
C LEU A 721 -13.26 -0.36 7.59
N ARG A 722 -13.08 -0.76 6.34
CA ARG A 722 -12.15 -1.84 5.94
C ARG A 722 -11.22 -1.39 4.81
N PHE A 723 -10.03 -1.98 4.76
CA PHE A 723 -9.04 -1.75 3.71
C PHE A 723 -8.34 -3.05 3.32
N MET A 724 -8.25 -3.30 2.03
CA MET A 724 -7.55 -4.44 1.45
C MET A 724 -6.48 -3.98 0.47
N SER A 725 -5.23 -4.41 0.67
CA SER A 725 -4.08 -4.00 -0.16
C SER A 725 -4.03 -4.69 -1.52
N ALA A 726 -3.29 -4.11 -2.46
CA ALA A 726 -3.03 -4.64 -3.79
C ALA A 726 -1.79 -5.54 -3.83
N LYS A 727 -1.78 -6.51 -4.77
CA LYS A 727 -0.61 -7.31 -5.13
C LYS A 727 -0.23 -7.02 -6.58
N ASP A 728 1.02 -6.68 -6.83
CA ASP A 728 1.54 -6.49 -8.18
C ASP A 728 1.54 -7.78 -9.03
N ASP A 729 2.00 -7.67 -10.27
CA ASP A 729 2.05 -8.78 -11.23
C ASP A 729 3.13 -9.83 -10.93
N ASN A 730 3.88 -9.68 -9.83
CA ASN A 730 4.92 -10.61 -9.46
C ASN A 730 4.35 -11.93 -8.94
N GLU A 731 4.72 -13.03 -9.57
CA GLU A 731 4.31 -14.38 -9.16
C GLU A 731 4.99 -14.83 -7.86
N ASN A 732 6.14 -14.24 -7.50
CA ASN A 732 6.85 -14.54 -6.26
C ASN A 732 6.28 -13.80 -5.03
N LYS A 733 5.31 -12.91 -5.23
CA LYS A 733 4.58 -12.30 -4.12
C LYS A 733 3.49 -13.24 -3.63
N THR A 734 3.64 -13.67 -2.39
CA THR A 734 2.83 -14.75 -1.82
C THR A 734 1.78 -14.25 -0.84
N LEU A 735 2.03 -13.14 -0.14
CA LEU A 735 1.08 -12.54 0.81
C LEU A 735 0.92 -11.02 0.58
N ALA A 736 -0.28 -10.50 0.81
CA ALA A 736 -0.55 -9.06 0.85
C ALA A 736 -1.37 -8.70 2.08
N TRP A 737 -0.83 -7.80 2.91
CA TRP A 737 -1.41 -7.33 4.16
C TRP A 737 -1.97 -5.91 3.97
N GLY A 738 -3.24 -5.71 4.32
CA GLY A 738 -3.89 -4.41 4.43
C GLY A 738 -4.22 -4.10 5.88
N VAL A 739 -3.88 -2.90 6.36
CA VAL A 739 -4.17 -2.44 7.71
C VAL A 739 -4.84 -1.08 7.68
N LEU A 740 -5.94 -0.94 8.42
CA LEU A 740 -6.66 0.31 8.67
C LEU A 740 -7.05 0.38 10.15
N THR A 741 -6.98 1.58 10.74
CA THR A 741 -7.64 1.85 12.02
C THR A 741 -8.78 2.83 11.78
N ASP A 742 -10.00 2.43 12.15
CA ASP A 742 -11.21 3.21 11.88
C ASP A 742 -11.38 4.39 12.85
N ALA A 743 -12.47 5.14 12.69
CA ALA A 743 -12.80 6.29 13.52
C ALA A 743 -13.12 5.93 14.99
N GLU A 744 -13.46 4.66 15.26
CA GLU A 744 -13.74 4.13 16.60
C GLU A 744 -12.47 3.59 17.28
N GLY A 745 -11.33 3.63 16.59
CA GLY A 745 -10.05 3.12 17.08
C GLY A 745 -9.91 1.61 16.95
N MET A 746 -10.75 0.95 16.16
CA MET A 746 -10.64 -0.48 15.86
C MET A 746 -9.66 -0.70 14.70
N MET A 747 -8.65 -1.54 14.94
CA MET A 747 -7.70 -1.93 13.90
C MET A 747 -8.19 -3.17 13.17
N ARG A 748 -8.41 -3.05 11.87
CA ARG A 748 -8.75 -4.17 10.99
C ARG A 748 -7.56 -4.54 10.12
N ILE A 749 -7.29 -5.85 10.03
CA ILE A 749 -6.27 -6.40 9.15
C ILE A 749 -6.95 -7.32 8.15
N THR A 750 -6.65 -7.13 6.86
CA THR A 750 -7.01 -8.04 5.78
C THR A 750 -5.75 -8.71 5.25
N LEU A 751 -5.79 -10.03 5.10
CA LEU A 751 -4.70 -10.83 4.51
C LEU A 751 -5.19 -11.49 3.22
N ARG A 752 -4.42 -11.36 2.15
CA ARG A 752 -4.60 -12.11 0.90
C ARG A 752 -3.43 -13.07 0.71
N ASP A 753 -3.74 -14.33 0.41
CA ASP A 753 -2.78 -15.41 0.20
C ASP A 753 -2.83 -15.91 -1.24
N PHE A 754 -1.66 -15.94 -1.86
CA PHE A 754 -1.42 -16.36 -3.24
C PHE A 754 -0.43 -17.53 -3.32
N ARG A 755 -0.08 -18.15 -2.19
CA ARG A 755 0.84 -19.29 -2.16
C ARG A 755 0.29 -20.43 -3.03
N PRO A 756 1.16 -21.27 -3.62
CA PRO A 756 0.75 -22.27 -4.61
C PRO A 756 -0.40 -23.20 -4.17
N HIS A 757 -0.45 -23.53 -2.88
CA HIS A 757 -1.49 -24.38 -2.31
C HIS A 757 -2.91 -23.79 -2.49
N VAL A 758 -3.07 -22.46 -2.50
CA VAL A 758 -4.37 -21.80 -2.68
C VAL A 758 -4.98 -22.14 -4.04
N GLN A 759 -4.20 -21.97 -5.11
CA GLN A 759 -4.65 -22.31 -6.46
C GLN A 759 -4.92 -23.80 -6.60
N GLN A 760 -4.05 -24.65 -6.06
CA GLN A 760 -4.17 -26.09 -6.16
C GLN A 760 -5.40 -26.62 -5.41
N LEU A 761 -5.60 -26.20 -4.15
CA LEU A 761 -6.79 -26.56 -3.36
C LEU A 761 -8.07 -26.07 -4.03
N THR A 762 -8.08 -24.85 -4.56
CA THR A 762 -9.23 -24.32 -5.30
C THR A 762 -9.54 -25.15 -6.53
N ALA A 763 -8.52 -25.56 -7.30
CA ALA A 763 -8.69 -26.36 -8.51
C ALA A 763 -9.28 -27.75 -8.24
N VAL A 764 -9.04 -28.31 -7.05
CA VAL A 764 -9.59 -29.61 -6.63
C VAL A 764 -10.88 -29.48 -5.79
N GLY A 765 -11.50 -28.30 -5.74
CA GLY A 765 -12.79 -28.08 -5.06
C GLY A 765 -12.70 -27.80 -3.55
N HIS A 766 -11.51 -27.56 -3.00
CA HIS A 766 -11.25 -27.31 -1.58
C HIS A 766 -10.94 -25.83 -1.28
N ALA A 767 -11.57 -24.89 -1.99
CA ALA A 767 -11.37 -23.45 -1.78
C ALA A 767 -11.64 -23.01 -0.32
N ALA A 768 -12.68 -23.56 0.32
CA ALA A 768 -12.99 -23.28 1.72
C ALA A 768 -11.88 -23.69 2.69
N LEU A 769 -11.11 -24.75 2.37
CA LEU A 769 -9.97 -25.16 3.18
C LEU A 769 -8.81 -24.17 3.02
N ALA A 770 -8.58 -23.65 1.80
CA ALA A 770 -7.60 -22.59 1.58
C ALA A 770 -7.96 -21.33 2.40
N THR A 771 -9.22 -20.89 2.39
CA THR A 771 -9.69 -19.76 3.23
C THR A 771 -9.46 -20.02 4.72
N ARG A 772 -9.78 -21.22 5.21
CA ARG A 772 -9.55 -21.60 6.62
C ARG A 772 -8.07 -21.55 7.01
N LEU A 773 -7.15 -21.95 6.11
CA LEU A 773 -5.71 -21.86 6.36
C LEU A 773 -5.25 -20.40 6.51
N VAL A 774 -5.74 -19.51 5.66
CA VAL A 774 -5.41 -18.06 5.74
C VAL A 774 -6.00 -17.44 7.01
N GLN A 775 -7.23 -17.79 7.37
CA GLN A 775 -7.87 -17.30 8.58
C GLN A 775 -7.14 -17.75 9.85
N ASP A 776 -6.72 -19.02 9.92
CA ASP A 776 -5.94 -19.54 11.04
C ASP A 776 -4.60 -18.81 11.17
N TYR A 777 -3.90 -18.62 10.04
CA TYR A 777 -2.65 -17.86 9.99
C TYR A 777 -2.83 -16.43 10.52
N LEU A 778 -3.86 -15.72 10.07
CA LEU A 778 -4.15 -14.35 10.47
C LEU A 778 -4.57 -14.25 11.96
N ASN A 779 -5.38 -15.18 12.44
CA ASN A 779 -5.80 -15.24 13.84
C ASN A 779 -4.61 -15.53 14.77
N ALA A 780 -3.73 -16.46 14.38
CA ALA A 780 -2.51 -16.75 15.13
C ALA A 780 -1.55 -15.55 15.14
N TYR A 781 -1.45 -14.81 14.04
CA TYR A 781 -0.73 -13.54 14.00
C TYR A 781 -1.31 -12.54 15.00
N ALA A 782 -2.63 -12.35 15.01
CA ALA A 782 -3.28 -11.36 15.89
C ALA A 782 -3.15 -11.72 17.38
N SER A 783 -3.43 -12.97 17.74
CA SER A 783 -3.26 -13.45 19.12
C SER A 783 -1.82 -13.31 19.58
N GLY A 784 -0.88 -13.78 18.77
CA GLY A 784 0.51 -13.75 19.14
C GLY A 784 1.09 -12.33 19.21
N LEU A 785 0.61 -11.39 18.39
CA LEU A 785 1.00 -9.97 18.52
C LEU A 785 0.52 -9.42 19.86
N ASN A 786 -0.72 -9.72 20.25
CA ASN A 786 -1.26 -9.28 21.53
C ASN A 786 -0.45 -9.85 22.70
N ASP A 787 -0.06 -11.12 22.61
CA ASP A 787 0.78 -11.79 23.61
C ASP A 787 2.17 -11.16 23.68
N TYR A 788 2.81 -10.94 22.53
CA TYR A 788 4.10 -10.28 22.42
C TYR A 788 4.07 -8.86 23.02
N VAL A 789 3.07 -8.05 22.68
CA VAL A 789 2.89 -6.70 23.25
C VAL A 789 2.66 -6.76 24.75
N ARG A 790 1.88 -7.74 25.24
CA ARG A 790 1.67 -7.95 26.67
C ARG A 790 2.97 -8.30 27.37
N ASP A 791 3.80 -9.16 26.78
CA ASP A 791 5.10 -9.52 27.34
C ASP A 791 6.06 -8.34 27.36
N LEU A 792 6.15 -7.55 26.29
CA LEU A 792 6.93 -6.30 26.27
C LEU A 792 6.47 -5.32 27.37
N ARG A 793 5.16 -5.18 27.60
CA ARG A 793 4.65 -4.36 28.70
C ARG A 793 5.05 -4.92 30.07
N ARG A 794 4.86 -6.23 30.28
CA ARG A 794 5.22 -6.92 31.54
C ARG A 794 6.71 -6.77 31.84
N MET A 795 7.56 -6.94 30.83
CA MET A 795 8.99 -6.71 30.94
C MET A 795 9.25 -5.27 31.32
N THR A 796 8.78 -4.31 30.51
CA THR A 796 9.13 -2.90 30.69
C THR A 796 8.71 -2.35 32.04
N MET A 797 7.50 -2.70 32.51
CA MET A 797 6.97 -2.26 33.81
C MET A 797 7.64 -2.92 35.03
N ALA A 798 8.30 -4.06 34.86
CA ALA A 798 8.95 -4.76 35.97
C ALA A 798 10.31 -4.14 36.36
N SER A 799 10.86 -3.24 35.53
CA SER A 799 12.09 -2.50 35.84
C SER A 799 11.90 -1.51 36.99
N ARG A 800 12.91 -1.40 37.86
CA ARG A 800 12.98 -0.37 38.92
C ARG A 800 12.87 1.05 38.37
N GLU A 801 13.46 1.34 37.21
CA GLU A 801 13.39 2.67 36.56
C GLU A 801 11.95 3.08 36.23
N THR A 802 11.14 2.14 35.75
CA THR A 802 9.74 2.40 35.39
C THR A 802 8.83 2.50 36.61
N ARG A 803 9.13 1.76 37.69
CA ARG A 803 8.42 1.87 38.97
C ARG A 803 8.64 3.22 39.66
N MET A 804 9.87 3.75 39.61
CA MET A 804 10.14 5.09 40.15
C MET A 804 9.36 6.19 39.40
N VAL A 805 9.11 6.03 38.10
CA VAL A 805 8.27 6.95 37.31
C VAL A 805 6.77 6.76 37.61
N SER A 806 6.30 5.53 37.89
CA SER A 806 4.90 5.29 38.29
C SER A 806 4.58 5.83 39.68
N ASP A 807 5.51 5.68 40.63
CA ASP A 807 5.33 6.13 42.01
C ASP A 807 5.28 7.67 42.13
N VAL A 808 5.71 8.38 41.07
CA VAL A 808 5.60 9.85 40.93
C VAL A 808 4.28 10.28 40.26
N GLY A 809 3.37 9.34 39.95
CA GLY A 809 2.01 9.62 39.46
C GLY A 809 1.90 9.94 37.96
N LEU A 810 2.90 9.59 37.15
CA LEU A 810 2.95 9.92 35.71
C LEU A 810 2.37 8.83 34.78
N LEU A 811 1.91 7.70 35.32
CA LEU A 811 1.49 6.52 34.53
C LEU A 811 -0.01 6.17 34.63
N ASP A 812 -0.79 6.86 35.47
CA ASP A 812 -2.25 6.68 35.57
C ASP A 812 -2.98 7.64 34.60
N GLY A 813 -3.10 7.25 33.32
CA GLY A 813 -3.75 8.06 32.26
C GLY A 813 -4.12 7.30 30.98
#